data_AF-A0A7V9JZA7-F1
#
_entry.id   AF-A0A7V9JZA7-F1
#
_cell.length_a   1.000
_cell.length_b   1.000
_cell.length_c   1.000
_cell.angle_alpha   90.00
_cell.angle_beta   90.00
_cell.angle_gamma   90.00
#
_symmetry.space_group_name_H-M   'P 1'
#
loop_
_entity.id
_entity.type
_entity.pdbx_description
1 polymer ?
#
loop_
_entity_poly.entity_id
_entity_poly.type
_entity_poly.pdbx_seq_one_letter_code
_entity_poly.pdbx_strand_id
1 'polypeptide(L)'
;VDDETRPSGATAGTVVAQEPKAGTRAPIDEALHLFLATPVTVEVPRVVGRDVTAAVEVIGKAGEDAAGAAFTGAAPGLSVGSVTAADSPKPPGTVTRQDPAGGEQTPLHGAVALWVAAGATVEVPDLAGMQRRAAQAALVEVGLRVGLLSTRMTGGTANTVVGQYPEPGRRLRTGLPVDLVVSKASLVPTPNLVGLLLDAAKEALEGRGLRIGQIERATGAGVRGTVTDQSPEAGELVKVGAKVALDVEDGVPGVVGLAKEAAVAILEAIGLTVTMREVPSPEAADTVVDQDPPALAEVPAHREVTIGVAVQDLVAVPRGVGLSPSDAGAALEASELIWRVVGFEVDPAADAAIAVGSVLRHAPAEGDEVVRGSEVSLWLREAAVVPLLVPNVVGLSLHEALVALQAAGFSVVVGPTMPSDVVALDHVAAQMPPGDTEALPDRPVEVRVAVQGAVAPPDVRRLLIAAAMAAIRAVGLEPVLDDSTGITDLDDWVPWGRVVFDQNPSSTVLVEPGSSVTLLIGAAMPSFVGGDVGPVHDFAARFNLSLSIAYEESVVWDPGLVTLQSLGPGEPIVPGMPFSVNVSTPPGEIVDGTDLIVVDPGRTGILRPDPFRPGRFDRIGPVFRPGGGIG
;
A
#
# COMPACT_ATOMS: atom_id res chain seq x y z
N VAL A 1 1.24 15.49 127.40
CA VAL A 1 0.78 15.14 126.04
C VAL A 1 0.84 16.43 125.27
N ASP A 2 1.89 16.61 124.47
CA ASP A 2 1.87 17.64 123.44
C ASP A 2 1.22 16.99 122.21
N ASP A 3 0.06 17.49 121.81
CA ASP A 3 -0.66 17.00 120.64
C ASP A 3 0.01 17.58 119.40
N GLU A 4 0.77 16.74 118.72
CA GLU A 4 1.28 17.05 117.38
C GLU A 4 0.40 16.35 116.33
N THR A 5 0.22 16.99 115.19
CA THR A 5 -0.58 16.42 114.10
C THR A 5 0.33 15.79 113.04
N ARG A 6 -0.14 14.69 112.44
CA ARG A 6 0.51 14.06 111.28
C ARG A 6 -0.50 13.77 110.16
N PRO A 7 -0.14 14.05 108.89
CA PRO A 7 -1.01 13.75 107.76
C PRO A 7 -1.28 12.24 107.68
N SER A 8 -2.54 11.87 107.55
CA SER A 8 -2.98 10.47 107.46
C SER A 8 -4.30 10.31 106.70
N GLY A 9 -4.50 9.14 106.10
CA GLY A 9 -5.75 8.76 105.42
C GLY A 9 -6.84 8.34 106.41
N ALA A 10 -6.51 8.28 107.70
CA ALA A 10 -7.47 8.05 108.78
C ALA A 10 -8.33 9.30 109.03
N THR A 11 -9.53 9.09 109.59
CA THR A 11 -10.42 10.17 110.00
C THR A 11 -9.74 11.12 110.97
N ALA A 12 -10.00 12.42 110.84
CA ALA A 12 -9.41 13.46 111.68
C ALA A 12 -9.58 13.14 113.19
N GLY A 13 -8.51 13.29 113.97
CA GLY A 13 -8.50 12.97 115.41
C GLY A 13 -8.21 11.49 115.75
N THR A 14 -7.93 10.65 114.76
CA THR A 14 -7.44 9.27 115.00
C THR A 14 -5.97 9.30 115.39
N VAL A 15 -5.55 8.57 116.43
CA VAL A 15 -4.12 8.41 116.76
C VAL A 15 -3.45 7.56 115.68
N VAL A 16 -2.49 8.13 114.96
CA VAL A 16 -1.81 7.49 113.81
C VAL A 16 -0.37 7.08 114.11
N ALA A 17 0.23 7.68 115.13
CA ALA A 17 1.53 7.26 115.66
C ALA A 17 1.64 7.65 117.14
N GLN A 18 2.56 7.01 117.85
CA GLN A 18 2.90 7.37 119.22
C GLN A 18 4.41 7.21 119.46
N GLU A 19 4.98 8.08 120.30
CA GLU A 19 6.37 8.01 120.76
C GLU A 19 6.45 8.13 122.29
N PRO A 20 7.15 7.21 122.99
CA PRO A 20 7.88 6.05 122.44
C PRO A 20 6.94 5.00 121.79
N LYS A 21 7.45 4.26 120.80
CA LYS A 21 6.65 3.27 120.05
C LYS A 21 6.06 2.24 121.01
N ALA A 22 4.82 1.80 120.73
CA ALA A 22 4.13 0.78 121.51
C ALA A 22 5.04 -0.43 121.81
N GLY A 23 5.13 -0.80 123.10
CA GLY A 23 5.94 -1.94 123.55
C GLY A 23 7.42 -1.62 123.85
N THR A 24 7.86 -0.37 123.71
CA THR A 24 9.21 0.07 124.10
C THR A 24 9.29 0.26 125.62
N ARG A 25 10.36 -0.22 126.27
CA ARG A 25 10.58 0.02 127.71
C ARG A 25 11.06 1.46 127.92
N ALA A 26 10.20 2.26 128.53
CA ALA A 26 10.43 3.67 128.87
C ALA A 26 10.66 3.82 130.39
N PRO A 27 11.45 4.80 130.85
CA PRO A 27 11.51 5.19 132.25
C PRO A 27 10.12 5.58 132.79
N ILE A 28 9.90 5.33 134.07
CA ILE A 28 8.72 5.87 134.77
C ILE A 28 8.77 7.40 134.69
N ASP A 29 7.61 8.00 134.37
CA ASP A 29 7.38 9.44 134.15
C ASP A 29 7.88 10.03 132.81
N GLU A 30 8.26 9.21 131.83
CA GLU A 30 8.49 9.68 130.44
C GLU A 30 7.17 10.08 129.76
N ALA A 31 7.16 11.23 129.07
CA ALA A 31 5.97 11.73 128.39
C ALA A 31 5.67 10.92 127.11
N LEU A 32 4.39 10.54 126.93
CA LEU A 32 3.89 9.96 125.69
C LEU A 32 3.41 11.06 124.73
N HIS A 33 3.97 11.08 123.53
CA HIS A 33 3.54 11.94 122.44
C HIS A 33 2.62 11.15 121.51
N LEU A 34 1.40 11.64 121.29
CA LEU A 34 0.44 11.06 120.37
C LEU A 34 0.35 11.94 119.13
N PHE A 35 0.38 11.30 117.96
CA PHE A 35 0.20 12.00 116.69
C PHE A 35 -1.21 11.76 116.19
N LEU A 36 -2.00 12.84 116.06
CA LEU A 36 -3.37 12.77 115.55
C LEU A 36 -3.40 12.96 114.03
N ALA A 37 -4.31 12.24 113.37
CA ALA A 37 -4.55 12.33 111.93
C ALA A 37 -5.04 13.72 111.53
N THR A 38 -4.37 14.34 110.57
CA THR A 38 -4.92 15.46 109.80
C THR A 38 -5.38 14.98 108.42
N PRO A 39 -6.60 15.34 107.98
CA PRO A 39 -7.11 14.92 106.69
C PRO A 39 -6.29 15.57 105.57
N VAL A 40 -5.82 14.74 104.65
CA VAL A 40 -5.11 15.20 103.45
C VAL A 40 -6.14 15.71 102.45
N THR A 41 -6.06 17.00 102.12
CA THR A 41 -6.82 17.59 101.02
C THR A 41 -5.95 17.72 99.78
N VAL A 42 -6.59 17.65 98.62
CA VAL A 42 -5.97 17.77 97.31
C VAL A 42 -6.64 18.88 96.54
N GLU A 43 -5.83 19.65 95.83
CA GLU A 43 -6.33 20.68 94.91
C GLU A 43 -6.95 20.01 93.67
N VAL A 44 -8.21 20.33 93.38
CA VAL A 44 -8.92 19.79 92.22
C VAL A 44 -8.36 20.41 90.94
N PRO A 45 -7.90 19.62 89.96
CA PRO A 45 -7.37 20.17 88.71
C PRO A 45 -8.47 20.84 87.89
N ARG A 46 -8.10 21.90 87.16
CA ARG A 46 -9.01 22.60 86.24
C ARG A 46 -9.13 21.84 84.92
N VAL A 47 -10.29 21.21 84.71
CA VAL A 47 -10.61 20.42 83.51
C VAL A 47 -11.71 21.03 82.64
N VAL A 48 -12.35 22.12 83.06
CA VAL A 48 -13.30 22.87 82.22
C VAL A 48 -12.65 23.31 80.91
N GLY A 49 -13.28 22.98 79.79
CA GLY A 49 -12.81 23.25 78.44
C GLY A 49 -12.00 22.13 77.79
N ARG A 50 -11.65 21.07 78.53
CA ARG A 50 -11.01 19.87 77.98
C ARG A 50 -12.05 18.87 77.47
N ASP A 51 -11.62 17.94 76.62
CA ASP A 51 -12.38 16.74 76.31
C ASP A 51 -12.57 15.89 77.58
N VAL A 52 -13.74 15.26 77.72
CA VAL A 52 -14.08 14.45 78.90
C VAL A 52 -13.07 13.31 79.15
N THR A 53 -12.52 12.71 78.10
CA THR A 53 -11.53 11.63 78.22
C THR A 53 -10.23 12.16 78.82
N ALA A 54 -9.75 13.29 78.29
CA ALA A 54 -8.57 13.97 78.81
C ALA A 54 -8.79 14.56 80.21
N ALA A 55 -10.02 14.99 80.53
CA ALA A 55 -10.39 15.47 81.86
C ALA A 55 -10.32 14.35 82.92
N VAL A 56 -10.81 13.15 82.57
CA VAL A 56 -10.76 11.97 83.45
C VAL A 56 -9.31 11.59 83.76
N GLU A 57 -8.44 11.56 82.74
CA GLU A 57 -7.02 11.27 82.92
C GLU A 57 -6.32 12.28 83.84
N VAL A 58 -6.60 13.58 83.65
CA VAL A 58 -6.02 14.64 84.47
C VAL A 58 -6.47 14.55 85.93
N ILE A 59 -7.75 14.24 86.17
CA ILE A 59 -8.29 14.05 87.53
C ILE A 59 -7.65 12.83 88.19
N GLY A 60 -7.56 11.71 87.47
CA GLY A 60 -6.93 10.50 87.98
C GLY A 60 -5.46 10.72 88.33
N LYS A 61 -4.70 11.34 87.44
CA LYS A 61 -3.27 11.63 87.66
C LYS A 61 -3.05 12.60 88.83
N ALA A 62 -3.84 13.67 88.93
CA ALA A 62 -3.76 14.60 90.06
C ALA A 62 -4.06 13.90 91.40
N GLY A 63 -4.98 12.93 91.38
CA GLY A 63 -5.25 12.05 92.50
C GLY A 63 -4.05 11.17 92.88
N GLU A 64 -3.46 10.49 91.91
CA GLU A 64 -2.29 9.62 92.11
C GLU A 64 -1.07 10.40 92.63
N ASP A 65 -0.78 11.56 92.03
CA ASP A 65 0.33 12.43 92.41
C ASP A 65 0.18 12.89 93.87
N ALA A 66 -1.04 13.27 94.28
CA ALA A 66 -1.32 13.70 95.64
C ALA A 66 -1.33 12.55 96.66
N ALA A 67 -1.82 11.37 96.27
CA ALA A 67 -1.79 10.18 97.10
C ALA A 67 -0.34 9.69 97.34
N GLY A 68 0.50 9.70 96.30
CA GLY A 68 1.92 9.32 96.39
C GLY A 68 2.77 10.31 97.19
N ALA A 69 2.42 11.61 97.18
CA ALA A 69 3.07 12.60 98.03
C ALA A 69 2.72 12.44 99.53
N ALA A 70 1.52 11.91 99.84
CA ALA A 70 1.03 11.77 101.20
C ALA A 70 1.28 10.38 101.83
N PHE A 71 1.39 9.31 101.03
CA PHE A 71 1.56 7.93 101.49
C PHE A 71 2.58 7.16 100.65
N THR A 72 3.40 6.32 101.29
CA THR A 72 4.29 5.37 100.61
C THR A 72 3.52 4.13 100.13
N GLY A 73 2.74 4.27 99.06
CA GLY A 73 2.00 3.18 98.41
C GLY A 73 0.91 3.68 97.45
N ALA A 74 0.54 2.87 96.44
CA ALA A 74 -0.49 3.22 95.46
C ALA A 74 -1.89 3.20 96.09
N ALA A 75 -2.38 4.37 96.51
CA ALA A 75 -3.75 4.57 96.95
C ALA A 75 -4.51 5.41 95.90
N PRO A 76 -5.80 5.13 95.64
CA PRO A 76 -6.58 5.92 94.69
C PRO A 76 -6.81 7.34 95.26
N GLY A 77 -6.41 8.37 94.51
CA GLY A 77 -6.70 9.76 94.86
C GLY A 77 -8.08 10.21 94.40
N LEU A 78 -8.16 11.38 93.74
CA LEU A 78 -9.40 11.91 93.18
C LEU A 78 -10.03 10.96 92.15
N SER A 79 -11.35 10.84 92.21
CA SER A 79 -12.14 10.04 91.27
C SER A 79 -13.09 10.93 90.47
N VAL A 80 -13.52 10.46 89.29
CA VAL A 80 -14.58 11.12 88.53
C VAL A 80 -15.93 10.65 89.06
N GLY A 81 -16.78 11.60 89.44
CA GLY A 81 -18.14 11.36 89.92
C GLY A 81 -19.14 11.22 88.78
N SER A 82 -20.28 11.91 88.88
CA SER A 82 -21.27 11.90 87.81
C SER A 82 -20.82 12.70 86.59
N VAL A 83 -21.02 12.15 85.39
CA VAL A 83 -20.86 12.88 84.13
C VAL A 83 -22.24 13.16 83.54
N THR A 84 -22.64 14.43 83.53
CA THR A 84 -23.98 14.87 83.10
C THR A 84 -23.91 15.61 81.78
N ALA A 85 -24.80 15.30 80.83
CA ALA A 85 -24.87 16.06 79.58
C ALA A 85 -25.52 17.43 79.80
N ALA A 86 -24.95 18.48 79.21
CA ALA A 86 -25.46 19.85 79.26
C ALA A 86 -25.55 20.45 77.86
N ASP A 87 -26.60 21.23 77.61
CA ASP A 87 -26.74 21.96 76.35
C ASP A 87 -25.67 23.04 76.26
N SER A 88 -24.87 22.99 75.19
CA SER A 88 -23.78 23.92 74.98
C SER A 88 -23.44 24.02 73.49
N PRO A 89 -23.10 25.21 72.97
CA PRO A 89 -22.61 25.38 71.60
C PRO A 89 -21.17 24.85 71.40
N LYS A 90 -20.51 24.37 72.47
CA LYS A 90 -19.18 23.76 72.40
C LYS A 90 -19.25 22.37 71.75
N PRO A 91 -18.13 21.88 71.17
CA PRO A 91 -18.09 20.53 70.59
C PRO A 91 -18.56 19.46 71.59
N PRO A 92 -19.34 18.45 71.14
CA PRO A 92 -19.79 17.36 72.01
C PRO A 92 -18.61 16.73 72.78
N GLY A 93 -18.81 16.43 74.06
CA GLY A 93 -17.77 15.83 74.92
C GLY A 93 -16.86 16.82 75.64
N THR A 94 -16.95 18.12 75.34
CA THR A 94 -16.20 19.17 76.05
C THR A 94 -16.77 19.38 77.45
N VAL A 95 -15.94 19.37 78.51
CA VAL A 95 -16.37 19.69 79.88
C VAL A 95 -16.77 21.16 79.98
N THR A 96 -18.04 21.42 80.30
CA THR A 96 -18.61 22.77 80.43
C THR A 96 -18.60 23.28 81.87
N ARG A 97 -18.73 22.39 82.85
CA ARG A 97 -18.68 22.67 84.29
C ARG A 97 -18.07 21.48 85.02
N GLN A 98 -17.39 21.75 86.13
CA GLN A 98 -16.92 20.74 87.09
C GLN A 98 -17.32 21.15 88.51
N ASP A 99 -17.41 20.18 89.42
CA ASP A 99 -17.73 20.38 90.84
C ASP A 99 -17.04 19.30 91.69
N PRO A 100 -16.12 19.62 92.62
CA PRO A 100 -15.67 20.97 93.02
C PRO A 100 -14.96 21.77 91.91
N ALA A 101 -14.90 23.10 92.05
CA ALA A 101 -14.29 23.97 91.05
C ALA A 101 -12.77 23.78 90.99
N GLY A 102 -12.17 24.01 89.82
CA GLY A 102 -10.71 23.88 89.66
C GLY A 102 -9.96 24.86 90.56
N GLY A 103 -9.02 24.35 91.36
CA GLY A 103 -8.30 25.09 92.40
C GLY A 103 -8.88 24.95 93.81
N GLU A 104 -10.06 24.34 93.98
CA GLU A 104 -10.62 24.06 95.32
C GLU A 104 -9.95 22.86 95.99
N GLN A 105 -9.93 22.86 97.32
CA GLN A 105 -9.42 21.75 98.12
C GLN A 105 -10.55 20.76 98.40
N THR A 106 -10.34 19.49 98.06
CA THR A 106 -11.28 18.40 98.35
C THR A 106 -10.56 17.26 99.08
N PRO A 107 -11.24 16.42 99.86
CA PRO A 107 -10.60 15.25 100.48
C PRO A 107 -9.91 14.36 99.44
N LEU A 108 -8.78 13.74 99.81
CA LEU A 108 -7.96 12.89 98.94
C LEU A 108 -8.74 11.82 98.13
N HIS A 109 -9.90 11.36 98.62
CA HIS A 109 -10.77 10.37 97.95
C HIS A 109 -12.09 10.98 97.42
N GLY A 110 -12.14 12.29 97.24
CA GLY A 110 -13.31 12.99 96.72
C GLY A 110 -13.62 12.64 95.25
N ALA A 111 -14.88 12.81 94.87
CA ALA A 111 -15.33 12.64 93.49
C ALA A 111 -15.58 14.01 92.84
N VAL A 112 -15.15 14.18 91.59
CA VAL A 112 -15.37 15.38 90.78
C VAL A 112 -16.49 15.12 89.79
N ALA A 113 -17.65 15.78 89.97
CA ALA A 113 -18.75 15.73 89.02
C ALA A 113 -18.46 16.63 87.82
N LEU A 114 -18.77 16.15 86.61
CA LEU A 114 -18.53 16.83 85.34
C LEU A 114 -19.85 17.04 84.60
N TRP A 115 -20.00 18.22 83.98
CA TRP A 115 -21.01 18.46 82.96
C TRP A 115 -20.31 18.59 81.61
N VAL A 116 -20.81 17.88 80.60
CA VAL A 116 -20.21 17.81 79.27
C VAL A 116 -21.18 18.32 78.22
N ALA A 117 -20.65 19.04 77.23
CA ALA A 117 -21.42 19.55 76.10
C ALA A 117 -22.08 18.40 75.34
N ALA A 118 -23.40 18.43 75.19
CA ALA A 118 -24.18 17.44 74.47
C ALA A 118 -24.17 17.63 72.94
N GLY A 119 -23.66 18.77 72.46
CA GLY A 119 -23.70 19.19 71.05
C GLY A 119 -24.94 20.02 70.69
N ALA A 120 -24.82 20.86 69.68
CA ALA A 120 -25.95 21.57 69.09
C ALA A 120 -26.88 20.60 68.35
N THR A 121 -28.17 20.95 68.29
CA THR A 121 -29.16 20.20 67.51
C THR A 121 -29.35 20.88 66.16
N VAL A 122 -29.27 20.11 65.08
CA VAL A 122 -29.43 20.55 63.69
C VAL A 122 -30.60 19.80 63.04
N GLU A 123 -31.24 20.41 62.05
CA GLU A 123 -32.32 19.78 61.29
C GLU A 123 -31.75 18.95 60.14
N VAL A 124 -32.31 17.76 59.94
CA VAL A 124 -31.94 16.88 58.82
C VAL A 124 -32.37 17.54 57.51
N PRO A 125 -31.45 17.82 56.57
CA PRO A 125 -31.80 18.38 55.27
C PRO A 125 -32.61 17.40 54.42
N ASP A 126 -33.41 17.91 53.48
CA ASP A 126 -34.03 17.09 52.44
C ASP A 126 -33.02 16.77 51.34
N LEU A 127 -32.69 15.48 51.22
CA LEU A 127 -31.70 14.95 50.29
C LEU A 127 -32.35 14.21 49.12
N ALA A 128 -33.69 14.11 49.09
CA ALA A 128 -34.39 13.41 48.04
C ALA A 128 -34.12 14.04 46.66
N GLY A 129 -33.81 13.22 45.66
CA GLY A 129 -33.50 13.68 44.31
C GLY A 129 -32.07 14.21 44.11
N MET A 130 -31.29 14.42 45.18
CA MET A 130 -29.89 14.81 45.06
C MET A 130 -29.01 13.63 44.61
N GLN A 131 -27.91 13.92 43.90
CA GLN A 131 -26.86 12.92 43.69
C GLN A 131 -26.14 12.59 45.00
N ARG A 132 -25.73 11.32 45.18
CA ARG A 132 -25.04 10.84 46.38
C ARG A 132 -23.92 11.77 46.88
N ARG A 133 -23.08 12.28 45.98
CA ARG A 133 -21.98 13.19 46.35
C ARG A 133 -22.50 14.54 46.88
N ALA A 134 -23.54 15.08 46.27
CA ALA A 134 -24.16 16.33 46.72
C ALA A 134 -24.88 16.16 48.06
N ALA A 135 -25.59 15.03 48.23
CA ALA A 135 -26.25 14.69 49.49
C ALA A 135 -25.25 14.51 50.65
N GLN A 136 -24.09 13.89 50.38
CA GLN A 136 -23.00 13.77 51.35
C GLN A 136 -22.44 15.14 51.75
N ALA A 137 -22.24 16.06 50.81
CA ALA A 137 -21.77 17.41 51.10
C ALA A 137 -22.77 18.18 51.97
N ALA A 138 -24.07 18.10 51.65
CA ALA A 138 -25.13 18.76 52.42
C ALA A 138 -25.21 18.24 53.87
N LEU A 139 -24.99 16.94 54.10
CA LEU A 139 -24.94 16.38 55.45
C LEU A 139 -23.73 16.89 56.25
N VAL A 140 -22.55 16.95 55.63
CA VAL A 140 -21.33 17.45 56.28
C VAL A 140 -21.46 18.93 56.63
N GLU A 141 -22.08 19.73 55.76
CA GLU A 141 -22.30 21.17 55.96
C GLU A 141 -23.12 21.47 57.23
N VAL A 142 -24.15 20.66 57.50
CA VAL A 142 -24.95 20.78 58.72
C VAL A 142 -24.36 20.05 59.94
N GLY A 143 -23.17 19.47 59.81
CA GLY A 143 -22.50 18.74 60.89
C GLY A 143 -23.10 17.36 61.19
N LEU A 144 -23.82 16.76 60.24
CA LEU A 144 -24.25 15.36 60.25
C LEU A 144 -23.28 14.50 59.43
N ARG A 145 -23.40 13.18 59.52
CA ARG A 145 -22.57 12.25 58.73
C ARG A 145 -23.42 11.26 57.94
N VAL A 146 -22.84 10.68 56.89
CA VAL A 146 -23.49 9.60 56.13
C VAL A 146 -23.50 8.33 56.98
N GLY A 147 -24.67 7.72 57.10
CA GLY A 147 -24.90 6.44 57.76
C GLY A 147 -24.81 5.25 56.81
N LEU A 148 -25.74 4.30 56.94
CA LEU A 148 -25.85 3.14 56.08
C LEU A 148 -26.26 3.55 54.66
N LEU A 149 -25.48 3.12 53.67
CA LEU A 149 -25.82 3.29 52.27
C LEU A 149 -26.48 2.00 51.75
N SER A 150 -27.78 2.08 51.47
CA SER A 150 -28.53 0.99 50.83
C SER A 150 -28.84 1.32 49.38
N THR A 151 -28.99 0.30 48.53
CA THR A 151 -29.36 0.49 47.13
C THR A 151 -30.73 -0.09 46.85
N ARG A 152 -31.52 0.57 46.01
CA ARG A 152 -32.82 0.10 45.52
C ARG A 152 -32.86 0.18 44.00
N MET A 153 -33.29 -0.88 43.33
CA MET A 153 -33.55 -0.84 41.89
C MET A 153 -34.73 0.11 41.63
N THR A 154 -34.50 1.14 40.83
CA THR A 154 -35.51 2.14 40.46
C THR A 154 -35.29 2.56 39.01
N GLY A 155 -36.35 2.95 38.29
CA GLY A 155 -36.24 3.42 36.89
C GLY A 155 -35.60 4.80 36.70
N GLY A 156 -35.10 5.43 37.77
CA GLY A 156 -34.47 6.75 37.74
C GLY A 156 -32.97 6.74 37.44
N THR A 157 -32.36 7.93 37.45
CA THR A 157 -30.91 8.11 37.33
C THR A 157 -30.18 7.36 38.44
N ALA A 158 -29.14 6.60 38.12
CA ALA A 158 -28.36 5.87 39.12
C ALA A 158 -27.63 6.83 40.08
N ASN A 159 -27.41 6.38 41.32
CA ASN A 159 -26.75 7.14 42.40
C ASN A 159 -27.50 8.40 42.86
N THR A 160 -28.81 8.45 42.64
CA THR A 160 -29.70 9.48 43.16
C THR A 160 -30.33 9.00 44.46
N VAL A 161 -30.43 9.86 45.47
CA VAL A 161 -31.08 9.53 46.74
C VAL A 161 -32.58 9.43 46.51
N VAL A 162 -33.15 8.25 46.78
CA VAL A 162 -34.59 7.96 46.67
C VAL A 162 -35.28 7.82 48.03
N GLY A 163 -34.48 7.78 49.10
CA GLY A 163 -34.97 7.77 50.47
C GLY A 163 -33.85 8.08 51.44
N GLN A 164 -34.22 8.62 52.60
CA GLN A 164 -33.30 8.91 53.69
C GLN A 164 -33.95 8.55 55.02
N TYR A 165 -33.14 8.26 56.02
CA TYR A 165 -33.61 8.07 57.39
C TYR A 165 -32.56 8.60 58.38
N PRO A 166 -32.92 9.43 59.38
CA PRO A 166 -34.26 9.95 59.69
C PRO A 166 -34.87 10.89 58.62
N GLU A 167 -36.18 11.14 58.72
CA GLU A 167 -36.90 11.98 57.75
C GLU A 167 -36.45 13.46 57.76
N PRO A 168 -36.61 14.19 56.64
CA PRO A 168 -36.29 15.61 56.56
C PRO A 168 -36.96 16.45 57.66
N GLY A 169 -36.27 17.48 58.15
CA GLY A 169 -36.75 18.36 59.23
C GLY A 169 -36.66 17.76 60.63
N ARG A 170 -36.32 16.46 60.77
CA ARG A 170 -36.07 15.87 62.09
C ARG A 170 -34.85 16.53 62.73
N ARG A 171 -34.96 16.86 64.01
CA ARG A 171 -33.86 17.42 64.81
C ARG A 171 -32.95 16.33 65.34
N LEU A 172 -31.67 16.39 64.97
CA LEU A 172 -30.61 15.48 65.40
C LEU A 172 -29.47 16.24 66.05
N ARG A 173 -28.78 15.58 66.99
CA ARG A 173 -27.50 16.11 67.50
C ARG A 173 -26.45 16.04 66.39
N THR A 174 -25.55 17.02 66.36
CA THR A 174 -24.40 17.00 65.46
C THR A 174 -23.58 15.72 65.63
N GLY A 175 -23.03 15.22 64.52
CA GLY A 175 -22.26 13.98 64.44
C GLY A 175 -23.10 12.70 64.29
N LEU A 176 -24.43 12.78 64.37
CA LEU A 176 -25.29 11.62 64.14
C LEU A 176 -25.38 11.24 62.64
N PRO A 177 -25.52 9.93 62.34
CA PRO A 177 -25.62 9.44 60.97
C PRO A 177 -27.03 9.64 60.38
N VAL A 178 -27.09 9.86 59.07
CA VAL A 178 -28.31 9.77 58.24
C VAL A 178 -28.09 8.69 57.18
N ASP A 179 -28.91 7.66 57.22
CA ASP A 179 -28.91 6.54 56.28
C ASP A 179 -29.52 6.98 54.95
N LEU A 180 -28.95 6.53 53.84
CA LEU A 180 -29.35 6.91 52.49
C LEU A 180 -29.70 5.67 51.67
N VAL A 181 -30.85 5.71 51.00
CA VAL A 181 -31.22 4.75 49.97
C VAL A 181 -30.98 5.40 48.61
N VAL A 182 -30.07 4.85 47.82
CA VAL A 182 -29.75 5.35 46.48
C VAL A 182 -30.31 4.44 45.39
N SER A 183 -30.69 5.05 44.27
CA SER A 183 -31.14 4.35 43.07
C SER A 183 -30.01 3.56 42.42
N LYS A 184 -30.33 2.32 42.04
CA LYS A 184 -29.57 1.52 41.09
C LYS A 184 -30.35 1.47 39.77
N ALA A 185 -29.67 1.69 38.65
CA ALA A 185 -30.31 1.66 37.34
C ALA A 185 -30.94 0.28 37.09
N SER A 186 -32.21 0.27 36.67
CA SER A 186 -32.86 -0.93 36.20
C SER A 186 -32.29 -1.30 34.82
N LEU A 187 -31.57 -2.41 34.76
CA LEU A 187 -31.07 -2.97 33.51
C LEU A 187 -32.01 -4.09 33.05
N VAL A 188 -32.26 -4.16 31.76
CA VAL A 188 -33.02 -5.23 31.11
C VAL A 188 -32.13 -5.88 30.04
N PRO A 189 -32.16 -7.21 29.87
CA PRO A 189 -31.44 -7.87 28.80
C PRO A 189 -32.09 -7.56 27.45
N THR A 190 -31.27 -7.22 26.46
CA THR A 190 -31.71 -7.02 25.08
C THR A 190 -32.30 -8.33 24.53
N PRO A 191 -33.51 -8.32 23.94
CA PRO A 191 -34.07 -9.51 23.29
C PRO A 191 -33.24 -9.93 22.07
N ASN A 192 -33.39 -11.18 21.64
CA ASN A 192 -32.88 -11.62 20.33
C ASN A 192 -33.90 -11.26 19.25
N LEU A 193 -33.49 -10.40 18.33
CA LEU A 193 -34.27 -9.84 17.24
C LEU A 193 -33.82 -10.38 15.88
N VAL A 194 -32.62 -10.96 15.81
CA VAL A 194 -32.08 -11.54 14.57
C VAL A 194 -32.99 -12.65 14.07
N GLY A 195 -33.35 -12.58 12.79
CA GLY A 195 -34.29 -13.49 12.13
C GLY A 195 -35.76 -13.13 12.29
N LEU A 196 -36.12 -12.11 13.08
CA LEU A 196 -37.48 -11.59 13.15
C LEU A 196 -37.74 -10.55 12.05
N LEU A 197 -39.00 -10.45 11.64
CA LEU A 197 -39.48 -9.32 10.84
C LEU A 197 -39.43 -8.03 11.67
N LEU A 198 -39.19 -6.90 11.01
CA LEU A 198 -39.07 -5.59 11.64
C LEU A 198 -40.23 -5.24 12.58
N ASP A 199 -41.47 -5.61 12.23
CA ASP A 199 -42.63 -5.33 13.08
C ASP A 199 -42.67 -6.22 14.34
N ALA A 200 -42.34 -7.51 14.21
CA ALA A 200 -42.17 -8.40 15.36
C ALA A 200 -40.98 -7.97 16.25
N ALA A 201 -39.91 -7.45 15.65
CA ALA A 201 -38.77 -6.92 16.38
C ALA A 201 -39.14 -5.66 17.19
N LYS A 202 -39.97 -4.76 16.63
CA LYS A 202 -40.51 -3.60 17.37
C LYS A 202 -41.32 -4.04 18.59
N GLU A 203 -42.24 -4.98 18.41
CA GLU A 203 -43.06 -5.51 19.51
C GLU A 203 -42.20 -6.15 20.62
N ALA A 204 -41.18 -6.92 20.24
CA ALA A 204 -40.25 -7.54 21.19
C ALA A 204 -39.44 -6.51 21.99
N LEU A 205 -39.02 -5.41 21.37
CA LEU A 205 -38.34 -4.30 22.02
C LEU A 205 -39.27 -3.55 22.99
N GLU A 206 -40.48 -3.20 22.54
CA GLU A 206 -41.48 -2.50 23.35
C GLU A 206 -41.89 -3.32 24.58
N GLY A 207 -42.03 -4.65 24.42
CA GLY A 207 -42.31 -5.59 25.52
C GLY A 207 -41.23 -5.62 26.61
N ARG A 208 -40.01 -5.13 26.33
CA ARG A 208 -38.91 -4.99 27.30
C ARG A 208 -38.66 -3.54 27.74
N GLY A 209 -39.51 -2.61 27.32
CA GLY A 209 -39.34 -1.18 27.58
C GLY A 209 -38.12 -0.58 26.87
N LEU A 210 -37.66 -1.21 25.78
CA LEU A 210 -36.61 -0.71 24.89
C LEU A 210 -37.24 0.02 23.71
N ARG A 211 -36.43 0.77 22.96
CA ARG A 211 -36.87 1.53 21.79
C ARG A 211 -36.09 1.13 20.56
N ILE A 212 -36.70 1.25 19.40
CA ILE A 212 -35.99 1.09 18.14
C ILE A 212 -34.99 2.25 17.94
N GLY A 213 -33.79 1.90 17.50
CA GLY A 213 -32.68 2.80 17.22
C GLY A 213 -32.59 3.17 15.74
N GLN A 214 -31.36 3.28 15.25
CA GLN A 214 -31.06 3.44 13.84
C GLN A 214 -31.37 2.13 13.10
N ILE A 215 -31.96 2.22 11.92
CA ILE A 215 -32.20 1.07 11.05
C ILE A 215 -31.26 1.22 9.85
N GLU A 216 -30.31 0.32 9.70
CA GLU A 216 -29.49 0.20 8.50
C GLU A 216 -30.07 -0.85 7.58
N ARG A 217 -29.85 -0.67 6.27
CA ARG A 217 -30.37 -1.57 5.24
C ARG A 217 -29.21 -2.40 4.72
N ALA A 218 -29.30 -3.71 4.91
CA ALA A 218 -28.34 -4.66 4.39
C ALA A 218 -28.84 -5.20 3.05
N THR A 219 -27.90 -5.46 2.14
CA THR A 219 -28.15 -6.17 0.87
C THR A 219 -27.69 -7.61 0.99
N GLY A 220 -28.64 -8.54 0.90
CA GLY A 220 -28.41 -9.96 1.06
C GLY A 220 -29.54 -10.79 0.47
N ALA A 221 -29.35 -12.11 0.49
CA ALA A 221 -30.30 -13.09 -0.04
C ALA A 221 -31.42 -13.43 0.95
N GLY A 222 -31.56 -12.67 2.03
CA GLY A 222 -32.58 -12.88 3.05
C GLY A 222 -33.97 -12.42 2.61
N VAL A 223 -34.96 -12.71 3.45
CA VAL A 223 -36.31 -12.17 3.29
C VAL A 223 -36.28 -10.68 3.65
N ARG A 224 -36.64 -9.81 2.70
CA ARG A 224 -36.75 -8.37 2.90
C ARG A 224 -37.58 -8.05 4.16
N GLY A 225 -37.07 -7.14 4.99
CA GLY A 225 -37.68 -6.75 6.26
C GLY A 225 -37.26 -7.61 7.45
N THR A 226 -36.41 -8.62 7.26
CA THR A 226 -35.85 -9.44 8.34
C THR A 226 -34.64 -8.76 8.96
N VAL A 227 -34.55 -8.76 10.29
CA VAL A 227 -33.39 -8.27 11.03
C VAL A 227 -32.22 -9.25 10.84
N THR A 228 -31.13 -8.78 10.25
CA THR A 228 -29.89 -9.55 10.03
C THR A 228 -28.91 -9.37 11.17
N ASP A 229 -28.88 -8.17 11.76
CA ASP A 229 -28.02 -7.86 12.90
C ASP A 229 -28.70 -6.88 13.86
N GLN A 230 -28.21 -6.85 15.10
CA GLN A 230 -28.67 -5.93 16.12
C GLN A 230 -27.52 -5.40 16.97
N SER A 231 -27.64 -4.16 17.42
CA SER A 231 -26.74 -3.57 18.40
C SER A 231 -27.54 -2.76 19.42
N PRO A 232 -27.48 -3.06 20.72
CA PRO A 232 -26.59 -4.03 21.39
C PRO A 232 -26.94 -5.52 21.16
N GLU A 233 -25.98 -6.41 21.45
CA GLU A 233 -26.12 -7.86 21.21
C GLU A 233 -27.23 -8.48 22.08
N ALA A 234 -27.78 -9.61 21.63
CA ALA A 234 -28.80 -10.34 22.37
C ALA A 234 -28.28 -10.77 23.76
N GLY A 235 -29.06 -10.49 24.80
CA GLY A 235 -28.71 -10.76 26.19
C GLY A 235 -27.86 -9.68 26.88
N GLU A 236 -27.35 -8.69 26.15
CA GLU A 236 -26.62 -7.57 26.76
C GLU A 236 -27.51 -6.76 27.70
N LEU A 237 -26.99 -6.36 28.86
CA LEU A 237 -27.75 -5.63 29.86
C LEU A 237 -27.75 -4.12 29.58
N VAL A 238 -28.87 -3.62 29.06
CA VAL A 238 -29.06 -2.21 28.71
C VAL A 238 -30.01 -1.52 29.67
N LYS A 239 -29.96 -0.19 29.72
CA LYS A 239 -30.92 0.60 30.51
C LYS A 239 -32.31 0.49 29.88
N VAL A 240 -33.35 0.44 30.72
CA VAL A 240 -34.72 0.63 30.23
C VAL A 240 -34.82 1.94 29.44
N GLY A 241 -35.45 1.89 28.28
CA GLY A 241 -35.54 3.00 27.32
C GLY A 241 -34.34 3.14 26.38
N ALA A 242 -33.33 2.26 26.47
CA ALA A 242 -32.22 2.25 25.52
C ALA A 242 -32.72 1.97 24.09
N LYS A 243 -31.99 2.54 23.13
CA LYS A 243 -32.24 2.34 21.70
C LYS A 243 -31.43 1.14 21.20
N VAL A 244 -32.06 0.26 20.45
CA VAL A 244 -31.41 -0.89 19.78
C VAL A 244 -31.40 -0.62 18.29
N ALA A 245 -30.21 -0.43 17.72
CA ALA A 245 -30.01 -0.33 16.28
C ALA A 245 -30.18 -1.71 15.64
N LEU A 246 -30.72 -1.73 14.42
CA LEU A 246 -31.04 -2.94 13.69
C LEU A 246 -30.52 -2.82 12.26
N ASP A 247 -29.93 -3.90 11.76
CA ASP A 247 -29.66 -4.04 10.34
C ASP A 247 -30.76 -4.93 9.77
N VAL A 248 -31.40 -4.46 8.71
CA VAL A 248 -32.56 -5.11 8.12
C VAL A 248 -32.28 -5.39 6.67
N GLU A 249 -32.60 -6.61 6.26
CA GLU A 249 -32.51 -7.06 4.87
C GLU A 249 -33.41 -6.21 3.96
N ASP A 250 -32.86 -5.67 2.89
CA ASP A 250 -33.56 -4.80 1.95
C ASP A 250 -33.41 -5.21 0.48
N GLY A 251 -32.72 -6.32 0.18
CA GLY A 251 -32.54 -6.83 -1.17
C GLY A 251 -33.85 -7.31 -1.83
N VAL A 252 -33.93 -7.19 -3.17
CA VAL A 252 -35.00 -7.81 -3.97
C VAL A 252 -34.68 -9.30 -4.18
N PRO A 253 -35.63 -10.23 -3.92
CA PRO A 253 -35.41 -11.63 -4.19
C PRO A 253 -35.30 -11.89 -5.71
N GLY A 254 -34.51 -12.89 -6.08
CA GLY A 254 -34.46 -13.38 -7.45
C GLY A 254 -35.69 -14.25 -7.76
N VAL A 255 -36.46 -13.86 -8.77
CA VAL A 255 -37.67 -14.56 -9.25
C VAL A 255 -37.55 -15.05 -10.70
N VAL A 256 -36.41 -14.82 -11.36
CA VAL A 256 -36.15 -15.33 -12.72
C VAL A 256 -36.17 -16.86 -12.73
N GLY A 257 -36.85 -17.45 -13.72
CA GLY A 257 -37.08 -18.88 -13.89
C GLY A 257 -38.26 -19.44 -13.08
N LEU A 258 -38.93 -18.63 -12.25
CA LEU A 258 -40.16 -19.03 -11.57
C LEU A 258 -41.38 -18.84 -12.46
N ALA A 259 -42.44 -19.60 -12.19
CA ALA A 259 -43.76 -19.31 -12.71
C ALA A 259 -44.23 -17.94 -12.22
N LYS A 260 -44.88 -17.18 -13.10
CA LYS A 260 -45.42 -15.84 -12.84
C LYS A 260 -46.20 -15.75 -11.52
N GLU A 261 -47.09 -16.69 -11.23
CA GLU A 261 -47.90 -16.67 -10.00
C GLU A 261 -47.02 -16.80 -8.75
N ALA A 262 -46.00 -17.65 -8.80
CA ALA A 262 -45.06 -17.83 -7.70
C ALA A 262 -44.18 -16.60 -7.50
N ALA A 263 -43.68 -16.02 -8.60
CA ALA A 263 -42.90 -14.79 -8.57
C ALA A 263 -43.69 -13.62 -7.96
N VAL A 264 -44.93 -13.42 -8.39
CA VAL A 264 -45.83 -12.40 -7.86
C VAL A 264 -46.08 -12.63 -6.37
N ALA A 265 -46.42 -13.85 -5.97
CA ALA A 265 -46.68 -14.16 -4.56
C ALA A 265 -45.46 -13.87 -3.67
N ILE A 266 -44.25 -14.18 -4.12
CA ILE A 266 -43.02 -13.90 -3.38
C ILE A 266 -42.78 -12.39 -3.24
N LEU A 267 -42.92 -11.63 -4.33
CA LEU A 267 -42.68 -10.19 -4.35
C LEU A 267 -43.75 -9.41 -3.56
N GLU A 268 -45.02 -9.79 -3.68
CA GLU A 268 -46.11 -9.16 -2.92
C GLU A 268 -46.04 -9.48 -1.42
N ALA A 269 -45.62 -10.70 -1.05
CA ALA A 269 -45.47 -11.08 0.35
C ALA A 269 -44.45 -10.21 1.12
N ILE A 270 -43.47 -9.64 0.41
CA ILE A 270 -42.48 -8.71 0.97
C ILE A 270 -42.83 -7.23 0.73
N GLY A 271 -44.06 -6.95 0.27
CA GLY A 271 -44.59 -5.60 0.12
C GLY A 271 -44.13 -4.84 -1.14
N LEU A 272 -43.62 -5.56 -2.15
CA LEU A 272 -43.30 -4.99 -3.46
C LEU A 272 -44.53 -5.06 -4.37
N THR A 273 -44.73 -4.02 -5.18
CA THR A 273 -45.74 -3.96 -6.26
C THR A 273 -45.10 -4.51 -7.52
N VAL A 274 -45.79 -5.41 -8.20
CA VAL A 274 -45.24 -6.07 -9.39
C VAL A 274 -45.89 -5.48 -10.64
N THR A 275 -45.05 -5.01 -11.56
CA THR A 275 -45.45 -4.61 -12.90
C THR A 275 -45.00 -5.70 -13.87
N MET A 276 -45.83 -6.05 -14.84
CA MET A 276 -45.52 -7.12 -15.79
C MET A 276 -45.26 -6.55 -17.18
N ARG A 277 -44.25 -7.08 -17.85
CA ARG A 277 -43.95 -6.84 -19.26
C ARG A 277 -43.93 -8.17 -19.98
N GLU A 278 -44.65 -8.28 -21.08
CA GLU A 278 -44.55 -9.47 -21.94
C GLU A 278 -43.22 -9.46 -22.70
N VAL A 279 -42.54 -10.60 -22.69
CA VAL A 279 -41.23 -10.77 -23.32
C VAL A 279 -41.30 -12.01 -24.18
N PRO A 280 -41.21 -11.89 -25.51
CA PRO A 280 -41.13 -13.04 -26.37
C PRO A 280 -39.92 -13.91 -25.99
N SER A 281 -40.15 -15.19 -25.72
CA SER A 281 -39.12 -16.10 -25.22
C SER A 281 -39.41 -17.55 -25.64
N PRO A 282 -38.37 -18.36 -25.88
CA PRO A 282 -38.53 -19.81 -26.07
C PRO A 282 -38.91 -20.55 -24.78
N GLU A 283 -38.87 -19.91 -23.62
CA GLU A 283 -39.30 -20.51 -22.36
C GLU A 283 -40.79 -20.86 -22.36
N ALA A 284 -41.20 -21.67 -21.39
CA ALA A 284 -42.62 -21.98 -21.21
C ALA A 284 -43.39 -20.67 -20.95
N ALA A 285 -44.57 -20.54 -21.56
CA ALA A 285 -45.47 -19.41 -21.31
C ALA A 285 -45.68 -19.21 -19.80
N ASP A 286 -45.80 -17.95 -19.39
CA ASP A 286 -45.94 -17.53 -17.98
C ASP A 286 -44.70 -17.78 -17.08
N THR A 287 -43.51 -18.02 -17.67
CA THR A 287 -42.24 -18.07 -16.92
C THR A 287 -41.60 -16.68 -16.84
N VAL A 288 -41.01 -16.31 -15.71
CA VAL A 288 -40.30 -15.03 -15.57
C VAL A 288 -38.91 -15.13 -16.21
N VAL A 289 -38.64 -14.34 -17.24
CA VAL A 289 -37.38 -14.36 -18.01
C VAL A 289 -36.39 -13.29 -17.57
N ASP A 290 -36.90 -12.18 -17.05
CA ASP A 290 -36.09 -11.09 -16.51
C ASP A 290 -36.82 -10.38 -15.37
N GLN A 291 -36.06 -9.68 -14.54
CA GLN A 291 -36.58 -8.81 -13.50
C GLN A 291 -35.77 -7.52 -13.44
N ASP A 292 -36.44 -6.41 -13.17
CA ASP A 292 -35.86 -5.11 -12.95
C ASP A 292 -36.49 -4.47 -11.69
N PRO A 293 -35.71 -4.15 -10.66
CA PRO A 293 -34.24 -4.27 -10.56
C PRO A 293 -33.74 -5.72 -10.40
N PRO A 294 -32.45 -5.99 -10.71
CA PRO A 294 -31.89 -7.33 -10.62
C PRO A 294 -31.89 -7.86 -9.18
N ALA A 295 -31.74 -9.18 -9.02
CA ALA A 295 -31.73 -9.80 -7.70
C ALA A 295 -30.67 -9.14 -6.79
N LEU A 296 -31.00 -9.01 -5.50
CA LEU A 296 -30.20 -8.39 -4.44
C LEU A 296 -30.00 -6.87 -4.58
N ALA A 297 -30.53 -6.23 -5.63
CA ALA A 297 -30.46 -4.79 -5.77
C ALA A 297 -31.25 -4.08 -4.66
N GLU A 298 -30.78 -2.89 -4.27
CA GLU A 298 -31.51 -2.00 -3.38
C GLU A 298 -32.62 -1.28 -4.16
N VAL A 299 -33.83 -1.29 -3.62
CA VAL A 299 -34.94 -0.48 -4.17
C VAL A 299 -35.24 0.67 -3.23
N PRO A 300 -35.05 1.93 -3.65
CA PRO A 300 -35.39 3.07 -2.83
C PRO A 300 -36.91 3.14 -2.63
N ALA A 301 -37.36 2.91 -1.39
CA ALA A 301 -38.64 3.23 -0.72
C ALA A 301 -40.00 3.00 -1.44
N HIS A 302 -40.10 2.90 -2.76
CA HIS A 302 -41.32 2.87 -3.56
C HIS A 302 -41.10 1.90 -4.74
N ARG A 303 -41.22 0.60 -4.48
CA ARG A 303 -42.44 -0.22 -4.59
C ARG A 303 -42.64 -0.91 -5.93
N GLU A 304 -41.90 -0.65 -7.00
CA GLU A 304 -42.15 -1.36 -8.26
C GLU A 304 -40.99 -2.29 -8.65
N VAL A 305 -41.32 -3.56 -8.86
CA VAL A 305 -40.46 -4.53 -9.56
C VAL A 305 -41.15 -4.87 -10.86
N THR A 306 -40.47 -4.64 -11.98
CA THR A 306 -40.94 -5.09 -13.28
C THR A 306 -40.44 -6.50 -13.52
N ILE A 307 -41.34 -7.43 -13.82
CA ILE A 307 -40.98 -8.78 -14.26
C ILE A 307 -41.31 -8.94 -15.75
N GLY A 308 -40.34 -9.46 -16.50
CA GLY A 308 -40.53 -9.93 -17.86
C GLY A 308 -41.13 -11.33 -17.85
N VAL A 309 -42.32 -11.51 -18.43
CA VAL A 309 -43.01 -12.80 -18.52
C VAL A 309 -42.92 -13.34 -19.94
N ALA A 310 -42.48 -14.59 -20.08
CA ALA A 310 -42.37 -15.30 -21.34
C ALA A 310 -43.72 -15.39 -22.05
N VAL A 311 -43.76 -14.88 -23.28
CA VAL A 311 -44.84 -15.15 -24.24
C VAL A 311 -44.30 -15.96 -25.40
N GLN A 312 -45.00 -17.03 -25.77
CA GLN A 312 -44.65 -17.89 -26.91
C GLN A 312 -45.17 -17.26 -28.22
N ASP A 313 -44.63 -16.11 -28.59
CA ASP A 313 -44.81 -15.50 -29.92
C ASP A 313 -43.60 -15.84 -30.81
N LEU A 314 -43.43 -17.14 -31.02
CA LEU A 314 -42.39 -17.72 -31.85
C LEU A 314 -42.89 -17.85 -33.29
N VAL A 315 -42.03 -17.52 -34.24
CA VAL A 315 -42.26 -17.70 -35.67
C VAL A 315 -41.14 -18.56 -36.22
N ALA A 316 -41.49 -19.56 -37.03
CA ALA A 316 -40.51 -20.40 -37.70
C ALA A 316 -39.81 -19.61 -38.81
N VAL A 317 -38.49 -19.70 -38.89
CA VAL A 317 -37.72 -19.09 -39.98
C VAL A 317 -38.10 -19.79 -41.29
N PRO A 318 -38.64 -19.06 -42.28
CA PRO A 318 -39.08 -19.62 -43.55
C PRO A 318 -37.90 -20.10 -44.40
N ARG A 319 -38.20 -20.93 -45.42
CA ARG A 319 -37.19 -21.42 -46.37
C ARG A 319 -36.58 -20.27 -47.17
N GLY A 320 -35.28 -20.00 -46.98
CA GLY A 320 -34.56 -18.94 -47.67
C GLY A 320 -33.42 -19.41 -48.58
N VAL A 321 -32.87 -20.61 -48.36
CA VAL A 321 -31.70 -21.11 -49.11
C VAL A 321 -32.06 -21.37 -50.58
N GLY A 322 -31.19 -20.90 -51.49
CA GLY A 322 -31.38 -21.03 -52.94
C GLY A 322 -32.28 -19.98 -53.57
N LEU A 323 -32.95 -19.14 -52.78
CA LEU A 323 -33.75 -18.02 -53.27
C LEU A 323 -32.89 -16.79 -53.55
N SER A 324 -33.42 -15.88 -54.37
CA SER A 324 -32.83 -14.55 -54.53
C SER A 324 -32.93 -13.78 -53.20
N PRO A 325 -32.04 -12.79 -52.94
CA PRO A 325 -32.11 -11.99 -51.72
C PRO A 325 -33.46 -11.27 -51.56
N SER A 326 -34.09 -10.87 -52.66
CA SER A 326 -35.42 -10.24 -52.65
C SER A 326 -36.53 -11.21 -52.27
N ASP A 327 -36.51 -12.44 -52.80
CA ASP A 327 -37.55 -13.44 -52.51
C ASP A 327 -37.39 -14.01 -51.10
N ALA A 328 -36.15 -14.25 -50.66
CA ALA A 328 -35.85 -14.63 -49.29
C ALA A 328 -36.25 -13.52 -48.31
N GLY A 329 -35.96 -12.26 -48.64
CA GLY A 329 -36.38 -11.09 -47.86
C GLY A 329 -37.90 -10.99 -47.73
N ALA A 330 -38.63 -11.14 -48.82
CA ALA A 330 -40.09 -11.14 -48.81
C ALA A 330 -40.69 -12.26 -47.95
N ALA A 331 -40.09 -13.46 -47.95
CA ALA A 331 -40.53 -14.56 -47.10
C ALA A 331 -40.30 -14.27 -45.60
N LEU A 332 -39.16 -13.67 -45.26
CA LEU A 332 -38.80 -13.29 -43.89
C LEU A 332 -39.70 -12.14 -43.38
N GLU A 333 -39.95 -11.13 -44.21
CA GLU A 333 -40.85 -10.02 -43.90
C GLU A 333 -42.31 -10.47 -43.71
N ALA A 334 -42.78 -11.45 -44.49
CA ALA A 334 -44.11 -12.05 -44.31
C ALA A 334 -44.25 -12.80 -42.97
N SER A 335 -43.13 -13.20 -42.38
CA SER A 335 -43.04 -13.80 -41.05
C SER A 335 -42.75 -12.76 -39.96
N GLU A 336 -42.79 -11.46 -40.31
CA GLU A 336 -42.45 -10.32 -39.45
C GLU A 336 -41.03 -10.41 -38.86
N LEU A 337 -40.09 -10.99 -39.61
CA LEU A 337 -38.67 -11.05 -39.27
C LEU A 337 -37.90 -9.95 -39.99
N ILE A 338 -36.86 -9.43 -39.33
CA ILE A 338 -35.95 -8.45 -39.90
C ILE A 338 -34.85 -9.22 -40.63
N TRP A 339 -34.31 -8.70 -41.75
CA TRP A 339 -33.24 -9.40 -42.46
C TRP A 339 -32.19 -8.45 -43.01
N ARG A 340 -30.98 -8.98 -43.19
CA ARG A 340 -29.84 -8.26 -43.76
C ARG A 340 -28.91 -9.21 -44.50
N VAL A 341 -28.32 -8.72 -45.60
CA VAL A 341 -27.17 -9.39 -46.23
C VAL A 341 -25.89 -9.02 -45.48
N VAL A 342 -25.21 -10.02 -44.93
CA VAL A 342 -24.00 -9.84 -44.12
C VAL A 342 -22.72 -10.04 -44.93
N GLY A 343 -22.75 -10.85 -46.00
CA GLY A 343 -21.58 -11.05 -46.83
C GLY A 343 -21.80 -12.00 -48.00
N PHE A 344 -20.72 -12.17 -48.77
CA PHE A 344 -20.62 -13.11 -49.88
C PHE A 344 -19.63 -14.22 -49.49
N GLU A 345 -19.96 -15.46 -49.80
CA GLU A 345 -19.14 -16.62 -49.45
C GLU A 345 -18.95 -17.53 -50.67
N VAL A 346 -17.70 -17.97 -50.87
CA VAL A 346 -17.36 -19.03 -51.81
C VAL A 346 -17.43 -20.36 -51.07
N ASP A 347 -18.41 -21.18 -51.39
CA ASP A 347 -18.47 -22.57 -50.94
C ASP A 347 -18.23 -23.50 -52.15
N PRO A 348 -17.06 -24.16 -52.24
CA PRO A 348 -16.74 -25.08 -53.33
C PRO A 348 -17.54 -26.39 -53.28
N ALA A 349 -18.18 -26.69 -52.14
CA ALA A 349 -19.05 -27.86 -51.96
C ALA A 349 -20.54 -27.53 -52.13
N ALA A 350 -20.90 -26.26 -52.29
CA ALA A 350 -22.29 -25.86 -52.52
C ALA A 350 -22.82 -26.43 -53.84
N ASP A 351 -24.02 -27.01 -53.78
CA ASP A 351 -24.71 -27.59 -54.92
C ASP A 351 -24.69 -26.62 -56.11
N ALA A 352 -24.31 -27.10 -57.30
CA ALA A 352 -24.36 -26.33 -58.54
C ALA A 352 -25.78 -25.80 -58.84
N ALA A 353 -26.80 -26.35 -58.17
CA ALA A 353 -28.18 -25.87 -58.20
C ALA A 353 -28.41 -24.47 -57.60
N ILE A 354 -27.58 -24.00 -56.66
CA ILE A 354 -27.76 -22.66 -56.05
C ILE A 354 -27.13 -21.60 -56.96
N ALA A 355 -27.92 -20.71 -57.56
CA ALA A 355 -27.35 -19.69 -58.44
C ALA A 355 -26.42 -18.71 -57.69
N VAL A 356 -25.33 -18.27 -58.34
CA VAL A 356 -24.46 -17.19 -57.82
C VAL A 356 -25.30 -15.95 -57.54
N GLY A 357 -25.09 -15.32 -56.39
CA GLY A 357 -25.89 -14.20 -55.89
C GLY A 357 -27.17 -14.58 -55.14
N SER A 358 -27.51 -15.88 -55.09
CA SER A 358 -28.62 -16.40 -54.26
C SER A 358 -28.14 -16.66 -52.83
N VAL A 359 -29.09 -16.79 -51.89
CA VAL A 359 -28.80 -17.08 -50.48
C VAL A 359 -28.16 -18.47 -50.38
N LEU A 360 -26.92 -18.51 -49.92
CA LEU A 360 -26.16 -19.73 -49.66
C LEU A 360 -26.59 -20.36 -48.33
N ARG A 361 -26.68 -19.53 -47.29
CA ARG A 361 -27.11 -19.91 -45.94
C ARG A 361 -27.64 -18.70 -45.19
N HIS A 362 -28.39 -18.95 -44.13
CA HIS A 362 -28.84 -17.91 -43.21
C HIS A 362 -28.77 -18.38 -41.75
N ALA A 363 -28.73 -17.42 -40.83
CA ALA A 363 -28.75 -17.65 -39.39
C ALA A 363 -29.74 -16.66 -38.75
N PRO A 364 -30.69 -17.15 -37.92
CA PRO A 364 -30.99 -18.55 -37.60
C PRO A 364 -31.38 -19.41 -38.82
N ALA A 365 -31.27 -20.74 -38.71
CA ALA A 365 -31.42 -21.67 -39.83
C ALA A 365 -32.89 -21.90 -40.21
N GLU A 366 -33.12 -22.52 -41.37
CA GLU A 366 -34.48 -22.84 -41.83
C GLU A 366 -35.21 -23.75 -40.82
N GLY A 367 -36.42 -23.34 -40.42
CA GLY A 367 -37.26 -24.07 -39.48
C GLY A 367 -36.95 -23.79 -38.01
N ASP A 368 -35.91 -23.00 -37.69
CA ASP A 368 -35.66 -22.56 -36.32
C ASP A 368 -36.82 -21.67 -35.83
N GLU A 369 -37.28 -21.90 -34.61
CA GLU A 369 -38.28 -21.04 -33.97
C GLU A 369 -37.59 -19.83 -33.33
N VAL A 370 -37.91 -18.65 -33.84
CA VAL A 370 -37.33 -17.39 -33.37
C VAL A 370 -38.42 -16.44 -32.93
N VAL A 371 -38.06 -15.50 -32.06
CA VAL A 371 -38.98 -14.44 -31.65
C VAL A 371 -39.36 -13.59 -32.86
N ARG A 372 -40.66 -13.25 -32.99
CA ARG A 372 -41.15 -12.28 -33.98
C ARG A 372 -40.33 -10.98 -33.92
N GLY A 373 -39.86 -10.49 -35.06
CA GLY A 373 -38.98 -9.32 -35.16
C GLY A 373 -37.47 -9.60 -35.01
N SER A 374 -37.05 -10.87 -34.84
CA SER A 374 -35.63 -11.23 -34.83
C SER A 374 -34.95 -10.96 -36.18
N GLU A 375 -33.66 -10.61 -36.14
CA GLU A 375 -32.86 -10.38 -37.34
C GLU A 375 -32.30 -11.70 -37.89
N VAL A 376 -32.53 -11.96 -39.17
CA VAL A 376 -31.98 -13.08 -39.93
C VAL A 376 -30.87 -12.56 -40.85
N SER A 377 -29.66 -13.06 -40.60
CA SER A 377 -28.47 -12.74 -41.39
C SER A 377 -28.38 -13.65 -42.61
N LEU A 378 -28.20 -13.08 -43.80
CA LEU A 378 -28.07 -13.79 -45.07
C LEU A 378 -26.63 -13.74 -45.59
N TRP A 379 -26.10 -14.88 -46.01
CA TRP A 379 -24.85 -14.98 -46.76
C TRP A 379 -25.15 -15.42 -48.18
N LEU A 380 -24.67 -14.67 -49.17
CA LEU A 380 -24.92 -14.94 -50.58
C LEU A 380 -23.79 -15.76 -51.19
N ARG A 381 -24.12 -16.62 -52.15
CA ARG A 381 -23.13 -17.39 -52.89
C ARG A 381 -22.31 -16.48 -53.80
N GLU A 382 -20.99 -16.47 -53.62
CA GLU A 382 -20.04 -15.83 -54.53
C GLU A 382 -19.56 -16.80 -55.61
N ALA A 383 -19.16 -16.27 -56.77
CA ALA A 383 -18.56 -17.08 -57.82
C ALA A 383 -17.15 -17.51 -57.42
N ALA A 384 -16.85 -18.81 -57.52
CA ALA A 384 -15.49 -19.29 -57.39
C ALA A 384 -14.67 -18.82 -58.62
N VAL A 385 -13.70 -17.94 -58.41
CA VAL A 385 -12.72 -17.58 -59.46
C VAL A 385 -11.64 -18.66 -59.49
N VAL A 386 -11.58 -19.42 -60.58
CA VAL A 386 -10.61 -20.50 -60.75
C VAL A 386 -9.27 -19.93 -61.21
N PRO A 387 -8.14 -20.20 -60.53
CA PRO A 387 -6.83 -19.78 -61.01
C PRO A 387 -6.49 -20.48 -62.34
N LEU A 388 -5.91 -19.75 -63.28
CA LEU A 388 -5.39 -20.30 -64.52
C LEU A 388 -3.89 -20.55 -64.39
N LEU A 389 -3.37 -21.54 -65.12
CA LEU A 389 -1.94 -21.80 -65.18
C LEU A 389 -1.27 -20.74 -66.07
N VAL A 390 -0.29 -20.02 -65.53
CA VAL A 390 0.49 -19.01 -66.25
C VAL A 390 1.45 -19.70 -67.21
N PRO A 391 1.34 -19.50 -68.53
CA PRO A 391 2.31 -20.04 -69.48
C PRO A 391 3.74 -19.56 -69.22
N ASN A 392 4.73 -20.44 -69.40
CA ASN A 392 6.14 -20.05 -69.40
C ASN A 392 6.52 -19.47 -70.77
N VAL A 393 6.82 -18.17 -70.79
CA VAL A 393 7.19 -17.38 -71.97
C VAL A 393 8.64 -16.89 -71.94
N VAL A 394 9.44 -17.27 -70.92
CA VAL A 394 10.87 -16.92 -70.85
C VAL A 394 11.61 -17.53 -72.04
N GLY A 395 12.40 -16.71 -72.74
CA GLY A 395 13.14 -17.10 -73.94
C GLY A 395 12.36 -16.98 -75.26
N LEU A 396 11.05 -16.76 -75.23
CA LEU A 396 10.26 -16.44 -76.43
C LEU A 396 10.49 -14.99 -76.87
N SER A 397 10.21 -14.69 -78.14
CA SER A 397 10.14 -13.30 -78.58
C SER A 397 9.01 -12.57 -77.86
N LEU A 398 9.11 -11.24 -77.69
CA LEU A 398 8.04 -10.46 -77.07
C LEU A 398 6.68 -10.68 -77.74
N HIS A 399 6.65 -10.83 -79.06
CA HIS A 399 5.42 -11.08 -79.80
C HIS A 399 4.79 -12.44 -79.47
N GLU A 400 5.59 -13.52 -79.46
CA GLU A 400 5.13 -14.86 -79.12
C GLU A 400 4.67 -14.95 -77.65
N ALA A 401 5.38 -14.29 -76.74
CA ALA A 401 5.03 -14.22 -75.34
C ALA A 401 3.67 -13.54 -75.10
N LEU A 402 3.42 -12.40 -75.77
CA LEU A 402 2.15 -11.69 -75.69
C LEU A 402 0.98 -12.54 -76.20
N VAL A 403 1.17 -13.22 -77.33
CA VAL A 403 0.14 -14.11 -77.91
C VAL A 403 -0.16 -15.28 -76.98
N ALA A 404 0.87 -15.92 -76.41
CA ALA A 404 0.71 -17.05 -75.51
C ALA A 404 -0.04 -16.68 -74.22
N LEU A 405 0.30 -15.54 -73.60
CA LEU A 405 -0.33 -15.06 -72.37
C LEU A 405 -1.76 -14.58 -72.60
N GLN A 406 -2.04 -13.87 -73.71
CA GLN A 406 -3.39 -13.43 -74.06
C GLN A 406 -4.31 -14.61 -74.41
N ALA A 407 -3.79 -15.62 -75.13
CA ALA A 407 -4.55 -16.83 -75.42
C ALA A 407 -4.89 -17.64 -74.16
N ALA A 408 -4.05 -17.56 -73.12
CA ALA A 408 -4.31 -18.12 -71.80
C ALA A 408 -5.23 -17.24 -70.93
N GLY A 409 -5.73 -16.11 -71.44
CA GLY A 409 -6.69 -15.25 -70.76
C GLY A 409 -6.08 -14.24 -69.79
N PHE A 410 -4.76 -14.08 -69.78
CA PHE A 410 -4.07 -13.09 -68.94
C PHE A 410 -3.94 -11.74 -69.64
N SER A 411 -4.12 -10.67 -68.86
CA SER A 411 -3.66 -9.34 -69.27
C SER A 411 -2.14 -9.27 -69.14
N VAL A 412 -1.44 -8.59 -70.06
CA VAL A 412 0.04 -8.54 -70.07
C VAL A 412 0.54 -7.11 -69.99
N VAL A 413 1.57 -6.88 -69.17
CA VAL A 413 2.27 -5.59 -69.04
C VAL A 413 3.74 -5.79 -69.41
N VAL A 414 4.29 -4.92 -70.25
CA VAL A 414 5.72 -4.97 -70.59
C VAL A 414 6.49 -4.06 -69.63
N GLY A 415 7.35 -4.66 -68.81
CA GLY A 415 8.20 -3.97 -67.84
C GLY A 415 9.47 -3.38 -68.46
N PRO A 416 10.34 -2.73 -67.66
CA PRO A 416 11.61 -2.21 -68.15
C PRO A 416 12.50 -3.33 -68.71
N THR A 417 13.32 -2.99 -69.69
CA THR A 417 14.29 -3.91 -70.28
C THR A 417 15.30 -4.39 -69.24
N MET A 418 15.82 -5.60 -69.43
CA MET A 418 16.77 -6.23 -68.51
C MET A 418 18.04 -6.61 -69.28
N PRO A 419 19.24 -6.20 -68.83
CA PRO A 419 20.47 -6.64 -69.47
C PRO A 419 20.62 -8.16 -69.30
N SER A 420 20.94 -8.87 -70.39
CA SER A 420 21.17 -10.32 -70.37
C SER A 420 22.23 -10.71 -71.40
N ASP A 421 23.11 -11.63 -71.00
CA ASP A 421 24.10 -12.30 -71.85
C ASP A 421 23.67 -13.72 -72.27
N VAL A 422 22.61 -14.25 -71.65
CA VAL A 422 22.09 -15.60 -71.89
C VAL A 422 20.87 -15.61 -72.81
N VAL A 423 20.02 -14.58 -72.72
CA VAL A 423 18.77 -14.48 -73.48
C VAL A 423 18.99 -13.62 -74.73
N ALA A 424 18.50 -14.09 -75.88
CA ALA A 424 18.60 -13.36 -77.14
C ALA A 424 17.94 -11.97 -77.05
N LEU A 425 18.49 -11.00 -77.78
CA LEU A 425 17.93 -9.65 -77.86
C LEU A 425 16.46 -9.69 -78.32
N ASP A 426 15.62 -8.82 -77.75
CA ASP A 426 14.18 -8.74 -78.02
C ASP A 426 13.35 -9.96 -77.56
N HIS A 427 13.95 -10.87 -76.78
CA HIS A 427 13.27 -12.00 -76.14
C HIS A 427 13.04 -11.75 -74.65
N VAL A 428 12.03 -12.43 -74.09
CA VAL A 428 11.66 -12.32 -72.69
C VAL A 428 12.77 -12.88 -71.80
N ALA A 429 13.39 -12.01 -71.01
CA ALA A 429 14.38 -12.37 -70.01
C ALA A 429 13.75 -12.80 -68.69
N ALA A 430 12.59 -12.22 -68.35
CA ALA A 430 11.89 -12.52 -67.11
C ALA A 430 10.37 -12.31 -67.26
N GLN A 431 9.60 -13.09 -66.51
CA GLN A 431 8.17 -12.94 -66.37
C GLN A 431 7.75 -12.97 -64.90
N MET A 432 6.64 -12.32 -64.57
CA MET A 432 6.05 -12.31 -63.23
C MET A 432 4.52 -12.36 -63.34
N PRO A 433 3.82 -13.34 -62.72
CA PRO A 433 4.34 -14.49 -61.97
C PRO A 433 5.20 -15.45 -62.83
N PRO A 434 6.04 -16.31 -62.20
CA PRO A 434 6.84 -17.30 -62.91
C PRO A 434 5.96 -18.25 -63.74
N GLY A 435 6.53 -18.81 -64.80
CA GLY A 435 5.84 -19.80 -65.63
C GLY A 435 5.44 -21.02 -64.83
N ASP A 436 4.36 -21.67 -65.26
CA ASP A 436 3.81 -22.90 -64.67
C ASP A 436 3.30 -22.71 -63.23
N THR A 437 2.94 -21.48 -62.86
CA THR A 437 2.31 -21.15 -61.58
C THR A 437 0.83 -20.82 -61.74
N GLU A 438 0.05 -20.95 -60.67
CA GLU A 438 -1.35 -20.57 -60.64
C GLU A 438 -1.49 -19.06 -60.40
N ALA A 439 -2.20 -18.36 -61.30
CA ALA A 439 -2.53 -16.96 -61.12
C ALA A 439 -3.97 -16.64 -61.53
N LEU A 440 -4.54 -15.61 -60.93
CA LEU A 440 -5.86 -15.14 -61.28
C LEU A 440 -5.81 -14.37 -62.62
N PRO A 441 -6.76 -14.59 -63.54
CA PRO A 441 -6.75 -13.98 -64.87
C PRO A 441 -6.94 -12.46 -64.87
N ASP A 442 -7.43 -11.88 -63.78
CA ASP A 442 -7.62 -10.44 -63.59
C ASP A 442 -6.32 -9.70 -63.21
N ARG A 443 -5.26 -10.43 -62.82
CA ARG A 443 -3.96 -9.85 -62.50
C ARG A 443 -3.05 -9.84 -63.73
N PRO A 444 -2.40 -8.71 -64.07
CA PRO A 444 -1.54 -8.66 -65.22
C PRO A 444 -0.25 -9.46 -65.01
N VAL A 445 0.18 -10.19 -66.04
CA VAL A 445 1.50 -10.82 -66.11
C VAL A 445 2.50 -9.78 -66.64
N GLU A 446 3.52 -9.46 -65.86
CA GLU A 446 4.61 -8.57 -66.28
C GLU A 446 5.68 -9.36 -67.04
N VAL A 447 6.14 -8.84 -68.18
CA VAL A 447 7.17 -9.43 -69.03
C VAL A 447 8.29 -8.42 -69.26
N ARG A 448 9.55 -8.82 -69.08
CA ARG A 448 10.75 -7.99 -69.29
C ARG A 448 11.62 -8.55 -70.40
N VAL A 449 12.11 -7.68 -71.27
CA VAL A 449 12.83 -8.05 -72.50
C VAL A 449 14.33 -7.83 -72.36
N ALA A 450 15.13 -8.74 -72.91
CA ALA A 450 16.60 -8.67 -72.92
C ALA A 450 17.13 -7.52 -73.79
N VAL A 451 18.17 -6.81 -73.34
CA VAL A 451 18.92 -5.78 -74.11
C VAL A 451 20.44 -6.06 -74.19
N GLN A 452 21.09 -5.54 -75.24
CA GLN A 452 22.50 -5.80 -75.58
C GLN A 452 23.48 -4.94 -74.75
N GLY A 453 24.62 -5.53 -74.35
CA GLY A 453 25.80 -4.75 -73.92
C GLY A 453 26.11 -4.73 -72.41
N ALA A 454 25.77 -5.77 -71.67
CA ALA A 454 26.14 -5.89 -70.26
C ALA A 454 27.67 -5.86 -70.05
N VAL A 455 28.20 -4.82 -69.42
CA VAL A 455 29.61 -4.70 -69.03
C VAL A 455 29.71 -4.77 -67.50
N ALA A 456 30.56 -5.66 -66.99
CA ALA A 456 30.90 -5.68 -65.57
C ALA A 456 32.03 -4.68 -65.29
N PRO A 457 31.94 -3.83 -64.24
CA PRO A 457 33.06 -2.98 -63.88
C PRO A 457 34.24 -3.83 -63.40
N PRO A 458 35.49 -3.55 -63.81
CA PRO A 458 36.65 -4.25 -63.27
C PRO A 458 36.77 -4.00 -61.76
N ASP A 459 37.39 -4.95 -61.03
CA ASP A 459 37.71 -4.74 -59.62
C ASP A 459 38.91 -3.78 -59.51
N VAL A 460 38.66 -2.58 -58.99
CA VAL A 460 39.64 -1.51 -58.85
C VAL A 460 39.97 -1.22 -57.40
N ARG A 461 39.50 -2.03 -56.45
CA ARG A 461 39.86 -1.91 -55.04
C ARG A 461 41.36 -2.06 -54.84
N ARG A 462 41.93 -1.28 -53.93
CA ARG A 462 43.36 -1.18 -53.60
C ARG A 462 44.24 -0.63 -54.71
N LEU A 463 43.68 -0.25 -55.86
CA LEU A 463 44.44 0.47 -56.88
C LEU A 463 44.58 1.95 -56.50
N LEU A 464 45.67 2.56 -56.96
CA LEU A 464 45.83 4.01 -56.96
C LEU A 464 44.73 4.64 -57.84
N ILE A 465 44.26 5.83 -57.46
CA ILE A 465 43.15 6.52 -58.16
C ILE A 465 43.37 6.57 -59.67
N ALA A 466 44.57 6.93 -60.13
CA ALA A 466 44.88 7.03 -61.56
C ALA A 466 44.73 5.69 -62.30
N ALA A 467 45.15 4.59 -61.68
CA ALA A 467 45.02 3.24 -62.24
C ALA A 467 43.57 2.76 -62.24
N ALA A 468 42.83 3.04 -61.15
CA ALA A 468 41.41 2.72 -61.04
C ALA A 468 40.56 3.46 -62.10
N MET A 469 40.78 4.77 -62.27
CA MET A 469 40.07 5.56 -63.28
C MET A 469 40.35 5.07 -64.71
N ALA A 470 41.59 4.67 -65.00
CA ALA A 470 41.96 4.12 -66.30
C ALA A 470 41.29 2.76 -66.56
N ALA A 471 41.23 1.89 -65.55
CA ALA A 471 40.60 0.58 -65.65
C ALA A 471 39.07 0.68 -65.91
N ILE A 472 38.37 1.55 -65.19
CA ILE A 472 36.92 1.76 -65.39
C ILE A 472 36.63 2.34 -66.79
N ARG A 473 37.41 3.33 -67.24
CA ARG A 473 37.23 3.93 -68.59
C ARG A 473 37.54 2.96 -69.72
N ALA A 474 38.49 2.03 -69.52
CA ALA A 474 38.87 1.05 -70.53
C ALA A 474 37.72 0.08 -70.89
N VAL A 475 36.78 -0.14 -69.98
CA VAL A 475 35.58 -0.97 -70.23
C VAL A 475 34.37 -0.14 -70.69
N GLY A 476 34.54 1.16 -70.95
CA GLY A 476 33.46 2.03 -71.42
C GLY A 476 32.46 2.45 -70.33
N LEU A 477 32.87 2.40 -69.06
CA LEU A 477 32.09 2.91 -67.92
C LEU A 477 32.66 4.26 -67.45
N GLU A 478 31.84 5.05 -66.75
CA GLU A 478 32.24 6.38 -66.27
C GLU A 478 32.64 6.37 -64.79
N PRO A 479 33.93 6.53 -64.42
CA PRO A 479 34.33 6.57 -63.03
C PRO A 479 33.96 7.91 -62.38
N VAL A 480 33.33 7.85 -61.22
CA VAL A 480 33.00 9.00 -60.37
C VAL A 480 33.75 8.85 -59.06
N LEU A 481 34.53 9.85 -58.67
CA LEU A 481 35.24 9.82 -57.38
C LEU A 481 34.31 10.31 -56.27
N ASP A 482 34.30 9.57 -55.16
CA ASP A 482 33.62 9.96 -53.93
C ASP A 482 34.65 10.10 -52.80
N ASP A 483 34.87 11.34 -52.37
CA ASP A 483 35.79 11.72 -51.30
C ASP A 483 35.07 12.03 -49.98
N SER A 484 33.79 11.64 -49.86
CA SER A 484 32.95 11.90 -48.68
C SER A 484 33.40 11.19 -47.39
N THR A 485 34.53 10.48 -47.40
CA THR A 485 35.10 9.79 -46.22
C THR A 485 35.68 10.76 -45.17
N GLY A 486 35.74 12.06 -45.46
CA GLY A 486 36.06 13.10 -44.47
C GLY A 486 37.55 13.21 -44.10
N ILE A 487 38.44 12.60 -44.88
CA ILE A 487 39.90 12.73 -44.70
C ILE A 487 40.38 13.90 -45.58
N THR A 488 40.34 15.13 -45.04
CA THR A 488 40.55 16.35 -45.84
C THR A 488 41.94 17.01 -45.71
N ASP A 489 42.72 16.75 -44.66
CA ASP A 489 44.02 17.43 -44.45
C ASP A 489 45.22 16.48 -44.55
N LEU A 490 45.75 16.34 -45.76
CA LEU A 490 47.07 15.76 -46.04
C LEU A 490 47.95 16.82 -46.71
N ASP A 491 48.19 17.93 -46.02
CA ASP A 491 49.03 19.01 -46.55
C ASP A 491 50.54 18.63 -46.54
N ASP A 492 51.11 18.81 -47.74
CA ASP A 492 52.48 19.17 -48.14
C ASP A 492 53.70 18.31 -47.80
N TRP A 493 53.53 17.07 -47.33
CA TRP A 493 54.62 16.09 -47.41
C TRP A 493 54.12 14.66 -47.64
N VAL A 494 53.65 14.36 -48.84
CA VAL A 494 53.21 13.00 -49.18
C VAL A 494 53.76 12.53 -50.55
N PRO A 495 54.81 11.69 -50.55
CA PRO A 495 55.12 10.79 -51.66
C PRO A 495 54.22 9.53 -51.70
N TRP A 496 53.19 9.43 -50.84
CA TRP A 496 52.49 8.18 -50.51
C TRP A 496 50.96 8.28 -50.78
N GLY A 497 50.52 7.88 -51.97
CA GLY A 497 49.24 8.27 -52.60
C GLY A 497 47.92 7.67 -52.05
N ARG A 498 46.80 8.24 -52.51
CA ARG A 498 45.40 7.83 -52.23
C ARG A 498 45.03 6.54 -53.01
N VAL A 499 44.26 5.65 -52.38
CA VAL A 499 43.78 4.38 -53.00
C VAL A 499 42.25 4.28 -53.00
N VAL A 500 41.70 3.46 -53.90
CA VAL A 500 40.26 3.11 -53.92
C VAL A 500 40.00 2.01 -52.90
N PHE A 501 39.17 2.28 -51.90
CA PHE A 501 38.77 1.28 -50.90
C PHE A 501 37.55 0.48 -51.35
N ASP A 502 36.62 1.11 -52.07
CA ASP A 502 35.42 0.44 -52.57
C ASP A 502 34.92 0.99 -53.91
N GLN A 503 34.07 0.22 -54.59
CA GLN A 503 33.40 0.60 -55.83
C GLN A 503 31.93 0.21 -55.81
N ASN A 504 31.08 1.03 -56.45
CA ASN A 504 29.66 0.75 -56.65
C ASN A 504 29.23 1.19 -58.07
N PRO A 505 28.66 0.33 -58.91
CA PRO A 505 28.33 -1.09 -58.68
C PRO A 505 29.57 -1.99 -58.53
N SER A 506 29.38 -3.13 -57.85
CA SER A 506 30.43 -4.12 -57.67
C SER A 506 30.80 -4.79 -58.99
N SER A 507 32.00 -5.37 -59.06
CA SER A 507 32.52 -6.04 -60.25
C SER A 507 31.74 -7.27 -60.72
N THR A 508 30.75 -7.71 -59.94
CA THR A 508 29.86 -8.83 -60.24
C THR A 508 28.52 -8.40 -60.83
N VAL A 509 28.20 -7.11 -60.82
CA VAL A 509 26.93 -6.59 -61.34
C VAL A 509 27.13 -6.13 -62.77
N LEU A 510 26.33 -6.70 -63.67
CA LEU A 510 26.27 -6.29 -65.06
C LEU A 510 25.50 -4.98 -65.18
N VAL A 511 26.11 -4.00 -65.85
CA VAL A 511 25.50 -2.69 -66.10
C VAL A 511 25.57 -2.32 -67.57
N GLU A 512 24.77 -1.33 -67.95
CA GLU A 512 24.78 -0.81 -69.32
C GLU A 512 26.08 -0.04 -69.61
N PRO A 513 26.61 -0.05 -70.85
CA PRO A 513 27.77 0.74 -71.22
C PRO A 513 27.50 2.23 -70.99
N GLY A 514 28.49 2.96 -70.49
CA GLY A 514 28.33 4.38 -70.09
C GLY A 514 27.73 4.59 -68.70
N SER A 515 27.35 3.53 -67.97
CA SER A 515 26.91 3.64 -66.58
C SER A 515 28.04 4.15 -65.68
N SER A 516 27.68 4.91 -64.65
CA SER A 516 28.63 5.45 -63.68
C SER A 516 29.06 4.42 -62.64
N VAL A 517 30.37 4.38 -62.32
CA VAL A 517 30.93 3.59 -61.21
C VAL A 517 31.54 4.54 -60.19
N THR A 518 30.94 4.61 -59.01
CA THR A 518 31.42 5.42 -57.89
C THR A 518 32.59 4.72 -57.21
N LEU A 519 33.71 5.43 -57.02
CA LEU A 519 34.94 4.95 -56.39
C LEU A 519 35.17 5.69 -55.07
N LEU A 520 35.21 4.94 -53.98
CA LEU A 520 35.39 5.49 -52.63
C LEU A 520 36.88 5.55 -52.27
N ILE A 521 37.37 6.71 -51.83
CA ILE A 521 38.81 7.00 -51.70
C ILE A 521 39.27 7.09 -50.23
N GLY A 522 40.47 6.58 -49.91
CA GLY A 522 41.06 6.60 -48.56
C GLY A 522 42.61 6.69 -48.48
N ALA A 523 43.14 6.70 -47.25
CA ALA A 523 44.58 6.75 -46.92
C ALA A 523 45.18 5.35 -46.65
N ALA A 524 46.50 5.19 -46.82
CA ALA A 524 47.20 3.91 -46.74
C ALA A 524 48.45 3.93 -45.83
N MET A 525 48.84 2.78 -45.28
CA MET A 525 50.01 2.58 -44.40
C MET A 525 51.33 2.89 -45.12
N PRO A 526 52.23 3.67 -44.52
CA PRO A 526 53.59 3.87 -45.01
C PRO A 526 54.54 2.76 -44.51
N SER A 527 55.73 2.70 -45.09
CA SER A 527 56.83 1.85 -44.58
C SER A 527 57.77 2.67 -43.70
N PHE A 528 57.95 2.23 -42.46
CA PHE A 528 58.90 2.74 -41.47
C PHE A 528 60.14 1.86 -41.33
N VAL A 529 60.10 0.63 -41.83
CA VAL A 529 61.24 -0.30 -41.78
C VAL A 529 62.48 0.30 -42.44
N GLY A 530 63.61 0.30 -41.72
CA GLY A 530 64.87 0.92 -42.14
C GLY A 530 65.01 2.40 -41.79
N GLY A 531 64.02 3.00 -41.12
CA GLY A 531 64.03 4.39 -40.65
C GLY A 531 64.00 4.52 -39.12
N ASP A 532 64.00 5.77 -38.65
CA ASP A 532 63.90 6.11 -37.22
C ASP A 532 62.48 5.88 -36.66
N VAL A 533 62.38 5.55 -35.37
CA VAL A 533 61.09 5.28 -34.69
C VAL A 533 60.27 6.55 -34.41
N GLY A 534 60.87 7.75 -34.41
CA GLY A 534 60.17 9.01 -34.15
C GLY A 534 58.95 9.25 -35.06
N PRO A 535 59.09 9.18 -36.40
CA PRO A 535 57.96 9.28 -37.33
C PRO A 535 56.85 8.25 -37.13
N VAL A 536 57.16 7.08 -36.55
CA VAL A 536 56.17 6.03 -36.24
C VAL A 536 55.20 6.52 -35.18
N HIS A 537 55.71 7.16 -34.13
CA HIS A 537 54.89 7.71 -33.06
C HIS A 537 53.95 8.81 -33.56
N ASP A 538 54.48 9.74 -34.35
CA ASP A 538 53.70 10.86 -34.88
C ASP A 538 52.60 10.37 -35.84
N PHE A 539 52.92 9.39 -36.68
CA PHE A 539 51.94 8.79 -37.58
C PHE A 539 50.85 8.03 -36.83
N ALA A 540 51.21 7.19 -35.86
CA ALA A 540 50.23 6.46 -35.07
C ALA A 540 49.32 7.40 -34.28
N ALA A 541 49.85 8.47 -33.69
CA ALA A 541 49.06 9.47 -32.99
C ALA A 541 48.11 10.20 -33.95
N ARG A 542 48.60 10.63 -35.12
CA ARG A 542 47.80 11.36 -36.11
C ARG A 542 46.61 10.55 -36.65
N PHE A 543 46.80 9.25 -36.88
CA PHE A 543 45.74 8.36 -37.37
C PHE A 543 45.02 7.58 -36.26
N ASN A 544 45.28 7.95 -35.00
CA ASN A 544 44.72 7.32 -33.80
C ASN A 544 44.89 5.78 -33.79
N LEU A 545 46.05 5.30 -34.21
CA LEU A 545 46.40 3.87 -34.19
C LEU A 545 46.88 3.46 -32.80
N SER A 546 46.60 2.22 -32.41
CA SER A 546 47.11 1.64 -31.17
C SER A 546 48.53 1.14 -31.40
N LEU A 547 49.52 2.01 -31.14
CA LEU A 547 50.93 1.70 -31.35
C LEU A 547 51.52 0.84 -30.22
N SER A 548 52.15 -0.26 -30.58
CA SER A 548 52.98 -1.08 -29.68
C SER A 548 54.40 -1.19 -30.22
N ILE A 549 55.40 -0.81 -29.41
CA ILE A 549 56.81 -0.90 -29.79
C ILE A 549 57.45 -2.03 -29.02
N ALA A 550 58.03 -2.99 -29.74
CA ALA A 550 58.86 -4.03 -29.18
C ALA A 550 60.33 -3.72 -29.46
N TYR A 551 61.20 -4.03 -28.51
CA TYR A 551 62.64 -3.85 -28.67
C TYR A 551 63.30 -5.22 -28.83
N GLU A 552 64.15 -5.36 -29.85
CA GLU A 552 64.79 -6.63 -30.20
C GLU A 552 66.30 -6.43 -30.34
N GLU A 553 67.08 -7.31 -29.69
CA GLU A 553 68.54 -7.26 -29.77
C GLU A 553 69.01 -7.51 -31.20
N SER A 554 69.84 -6.60 -31.73
CA SER A 554 70.41 -6.72 -33.07
C SER A 554 71.93 -6.66 -33.03
N VAL A 555 72.56 -7.51 -33.85
CA VAL A 555 74.02 -7.56 -34.04
C VAL A 555 74.51 -6.35 -34.86
N VAL A 556 73.64 -5.74 -35.67
CA VAL A 556 73.87 -4.46 -36.35
C VAL A 556 72.97 -3.44 -35.67
N TRP A 557 73.55 -2.60 -34.82
CA TRP A 557 72.81 -1.69 -33.97
C TRP A 557 72.97 -0.24 -34.42
N ASP A 558 71.83 0.40 -34.72
CA ASP A 558 71.66 1.85 -34.81
C ASP A 558 70.49 2.25 -33.89
N PRO A 559 70.69 3.12 -32.89
CA PRO A 559 69.65 3.42 -31.90
C PRO A 559 68.42 4.05 -32.53
N GLY A 560 67.25 3.43 -32.32
CA GLY A 560 65.97 3.93 -32.84
C GLY A 560 65.56 3.37 -34.20
N LEU A 561 66.38 2.50 -34.81
CA LEU A 561 66.07 1.90 -36.12
C LEU A 561 64.92 0.90 -36.04
N VAL A 562 63.88 1.13 -36.85
CA VAL A 562 62.75 0.21 -37.02
C VAL A 562 63.15 -0.94 -37.94
N THR A 563 63.14 -2.16 -37.42
CA THR A 563 63.53 -3.36 -38.17
C THR A 563 62.33 -4.09 -38.78
N LEU A 564 61.16 -3.93 -38.19
CA LEU A 564 59.94 -4.59 -38.64
C LEU A 564 58.71 -3.76 -38.28
N GLN A 565 57.65 -3.89 -39.08
CA GLN A 565 56.34 -3.31 -38.80
C GLN A 565 55.25 -4.33 -39.10
N SER A 566 54.14 -4.28 -38.36
CA SER A 566 53.07 -5.30 -38.43
C SER A 566 52.13 -5.14 -39.62
N LEU A 567 51.90 -3.90 -40.07
CA LEU A 567 51.03 -3.60 -41.21
C LEU A 567 51.87 -3.26 -42.43
N GLY A 568 51.54 -3.84 -43.58
CA GLY A 568 52.31 -3.66 -44.82
C GLY A 568 52.11 -2.28 -45.46
N PRO A 569 53.08 -1.77 -46.24
CA PRO A 569 52.89 -0.53 -46.98
C PRO A 569 51.74 -0.67 -48.00
N GLY A 570 50.89 0.35 -48.09
CA GLY A 570 49.72 0.36 -48.97
C GLY A 570 48.44 -0.25 -48.36
N GLU A 571 48.52 -0.84 -47.16
CA GLU A 571 47.34 -1.35 -46.46
C GLU A 571 46.44 -0.20 -45.99
N PRO A 572 45.11 -0.32 -46.12
CA PRO A 572 44.20 0.73 -45.68
C PRO A 572 44.25 0.86 -44.14
N ILE A 573 44.25 2.10 -43.66
CA ILE A 573 44.22 2.39 -42.23
C ILE A 573 42.84 2.86 -41.79
N VAL A 574 42.40 2.39 -40.62
CA VAL A 574 41.24 2.93 -39.90
C VAL A 574 41.63 3.27 -38.45
N PRO A 575 41.04 4.32 -37.86
CA PRO A 575 41.31 4.71 -36.47
C PRO A 575 41.11 3.56 -35.49
N GLY A 576 42.03 3.40 -34.54
CA GLY A 576 42.00 2.38 -33.50
C GLY A 576 42.64 1.04 -33.89
N MET A 577 43.12 0.87 -35.13
CA MET A 577 43.81 -0.35 -35.53
C MET A 577 45.10 -0.57 -34.73
N PRO A 578 45.40 -1.83 -34.34
CA PRO A 578 46.67 -2.17 -33.72
C PRO A 578 47.80 -2.08 -34.75
N PHE A 579 48.84 -1.35 -34.39
CA PHE A 579 50.02 -1.19 -35.22
C PHE A 579 51.23 -1.42 -34.34
N SER A 580 52.14 -2.31 -34.73
CA SER A 580 53.34 -2.57 -33.94
C SER A 580 54.59 -2.52 -34.77
N VAL A 581 55.67 -2.05 -34.15
CA VAL A 581 57.01 -2.02 -34.76
C VAL A 581 58.03 -2.65 -33.84
N ASN A 582 59.04 -3.28 -34.44
CA ASN A 582 60.24 -3.72 -33.72
C ASN A 582 61.35 -2.71 -33.93
N VAL A 583 62.03 -2.36 -32.84
CA VAL A 583 63.14 -1.41 -32.84
C VAL A 583 64.39 -2.11 -32.32
N SER A 584 65.50 -1.89 -33.01
CA SER A 584 66.79 -2.53 -32.70
C SER A 584 67.43 -1.97 -31.41
N THR A 585 67.86 -2.85 -30.50
CA THR A 585 68.64 -2.53 -29.28
C THR A 585 70.03 -3.20 -29.25
N PRO A 586 71.02 -2.65 -28.50
CA PRO A 586 72.36 -3.21 -28.47
C PRO A 586 72.41 -4.46 -27.56
N PRO A 587 73.30 -5.43 -27.84
CA PRO A 587 73.32 -6.69 -27.10
C PRO A 587 73.77 -6.53 -25.63
N GLY A 588 73.01 -7.07 -24.67
CA GLY A 588 73.43 -7.25 -23.27
C GLY A 588 72.97 -6.20 -22.25
N GLU A 589 72.02 -5.31 -22.58
CA GLU A 589 71.46 -4.32 -21.64
C GLU A 589 69.92 -4.47 -21.56
N ILE A 590 69.38 -4.79 -20.38
CA ILE A 590 67.93 -4.90 -20.15
C ILE A 590 67.38 -3.49 -19.97
N VAL A 591 66.74 -2.94 -21.02
CA VAL A 591 65.98 -1.69 -20.93
C VAL A 591 64.60 -2.02 -20.39
N ASP A 592 64.30 -1.59 -19.17
CA ASP A 592 62.98 -1.75 -18.57
C ASP A 592 61.98 -0.86 -19.33
N GLY A 593 60.78 -1.37 -19.64
CA GLY A 593 59.87 -0.86 -20.68
C GLY A 593 59.25 0.54 -20.47
N THR A 594 59.80 1.35 -19.56
CA THR A 594 59.42 2.74 -19.30
C THR A 594 60.57 3.74 -19.47
N ASP A 595 61.79 3.28 -19.76
CA ASP A 595 62.97 4.14 -19.88
C ASP A 595 63.14 4.64 -21.33
N LEU A 596 63.26 5.97 -21.50
CA LEU A 596 63.37 6.62 -22.81
C LEU A 596 64.83 6.70 -23.27
N ILE A 597 65.13 6.12 -24.42
CA ILE A 597 66.41 6.32 -25.12
C ILE A 597 66.29 7.62 -25.93
N VAL A 598 66.85 8.72 -25.42
CA VAL A 598 66.90 9.99 -26.15
C VAL A 598 68.20 10.08 -26.93
N VAL A 599 68.10 10.10 -28.26
CA VAL A 599 69.22 10.23 -29.19
C VAL A 599 69.24 11.66 -29.74
N ASP A 600 70.12 12.50 -29.21
CA ASP A 600 70.43 13.84 -29.76
C ASP A 600 71.72 13.72 -30.60
N PRO A 601 71.89 14.39 -31.76
CA PRO A 601 73.00 14.17 -32.71
C PRO A 601 74.42 14.54 -32.20
N GLY A 602 74.62 14.69 -30.89
CA GLY A 602 75.93 14.91 -30.27
C GLY A 602 76.22 14.08 -29.02
N ARG A 603 75.25 13.45 -28.34
CA ARG A 603 75.43 12.65 -27.12
C ARG A 603 74.27 11.68 -26.86
N THR A 604 74.56 10.38 -26.86
CA THR A 604 73.58 9.32 -26.53
C THR A 604 73.66 8.93 -25.05
N GLY A 605 72.52 8.67 -24.40
CA GLY A 605 72.46 8.11 -23.04
C GLY A 605 71.05 7.67 -22.63
N ILE A 606 70.98 6.70 -21.70
CA ILE A 606 69.71 6.22 -21.12
C ILE A 606 69.28 7.16 -20.00
N LEU A 607 68.02 7.60 -20.06
CA LEU A 607 67.42 8.58 -19.16
C LEU A 607 66.21 7.98 -18.44
N ARG A 608 66.16 8.06 -17.11
CA ARG A 608 64.92 7.81 -16.34
C ARG A 608 64.19 9.10 -16.06
N PRO A 609 62.87 9.17 -16.25
CA PRO A 609 62.10 10.34 -15.82
C PRO A 609 62.21 10.53 -14.29
N ASP A 610 62.48 11.75 -13.82
CA ASP A 610 62.47 12.08 -12.39
C ASP A 610 61.00 12.08 -11.92
N PRO A 611 60.62 11.21 -10.97
CA PRO A 611 59.23 11.06 -10.56
C PRO A 611 58.67 12.27 -9.82
N PHE A 612 59.51 13.21 -9.36
CA PHE A 612 59.07 14.39 -8.61
C PHE A 612 59.15 15.70 -9.41
N ARG A 613 59.68 15.69 -10.64
CA ARG A 613 59.78 16.87 -11.52
C ARG A 613 59.43 16.51 -12.96
N PRO A 614 58.19 16.76 -13.41
CA PRO A 614 57.76 16.46 -14.76
C PRO A 614 58.65 17.18 -15.80
N GLY A 615 59.19 16.41 -16.76
CA GLY A 615 60.05 16.91 -17.83
C GLY A 615 61.56 16.94 -17.53
N ARG A 616 62.01 16.53 -16.34
CA ARG A 616 63.43 16.26 -16.07
C ARG A 616 63.71 14.77 -15.99
N PHE A 617 64.92 14.38 -16.38
CA PHE A 617 65.36 12.99 -16.38
C PHE A 617 66.70 12.82 -15.64
N ASP A 618 66.78 11.80 -14.80
CA ASP A 618 67.98 11.35 -14.11
C ASP A 618 68.77 10.37 -14.98
N ARG A 619 70.10 10.49 -14.92
CA ARG A 619 71.04 9.85 -15.84
C ARG A 619 71.62 8.59 -15.20
N ILE A 620 71.44 7.42 -15.84
CA ILE A 620 71.69 6.13 -15.19
C ILE A 620 72.89 5.34 -15.75
N GLY A 621 73.46 5.74 -16.90
CA GLY A 621 74.53 4.97 -17.56
C GLY A 621 75.60 5.79 -18.29
N PRO A 622 76.78 5.20 -18.60
CA PRO A 622 77.88 5.88 -19.26
C PRO A 622 77.60 6.17 -20.75
N VAL A 623 78.19 7.27 -21.26
CA VAL A 623 78.05 7.73 -22.65
C VAL A 623 79.03 6.99 -23.55
N PHE A 624 78.51 6.29 -24.56
CA PHE A 624 79.31 5.80 -25.67
C PHE A 624 79.26 6.77 -26.85
N ARG A 625 80.45 7.18 -27.32
CA ARG A 625 80.61 7.86 -28.61
C ARG A 625 80.73 6.78 -29.69
N PRO A 626 79.81 6.70 -30.66
CA PRO A 626 79.99 5.75 -31.76
C PRO A 626 81.19 6.19 -32.61
N GLY A 627 82.14 5.28 -32.77
CA GLY A 627 83.32 5.45 -33.61
C GLY A 627 82.94 5.46 -35.09
N GLY A 628 83.55 6.38 -35.85
CA GLY A 628 83.43 6.42 -37.29
C GLY A 628 84.07 5.20 -37.95
N GLY A 629 83.34 4.61 -38.91
CA GLY A 629 83.76 3.46 -39.70
C GLY A 629 83.03 3.41 -41.05
N ILE A 630 83.56 4.19 -41.98
CA ILE A 630 83.59 4.12 -43.47
C ILE A 630 83.08 2.84 -44.16
N GLY A 631 82.38 3.02 -45.30
CA GLY A 631 82.33 2.07 -46.41
C GLY A 631 80.98 1.92 -47.09
#